data_AF-G3H487-F1
#
_entry.id   AF-G3H487-F1
#
_cell.length_a   1.000
_cell.length_b   1.000
_cell.length_c   1.000
_cell.angle_alpha   90.00
_cell.angle_beta   90.00
_cell.angle_gamma   90.00
#
_symmetry.space_group_name_H-M   'P 1'
#
loop_
_entity.id
_entity.type
_entity.pdbx_description
1 polymer ?
#
loop_
_entity_poly.entity_id
_entity_poly.type
_entity_poly.pdbx_seq_one_letter_code
_entity_poly.pdbx_strand_id
1 'polypeptide(L)'
;MRLMQGDEICLRYKGDLAPLWKGIGHVIKVPDNLTQRPDYGDEIAIELRSSVGAPVEVTHNFQVDFVWKSTSFDRMQSALKTFAVDETSVSGYIYHKLLGHEVEDVVIKCQLPKRFTAQGLPDLNHSQVYAVKTVLQRPLSLIQGPPGTGKTVTSATIVYHLARQGNGPVLVCAPSNIAVDQLTEKIHQTGLKVVRLCAKSREAIDSPVSFLALHNQIRNMDSMPELQKLQQLKDETGELSSADEKRYRALKRTAERELLMNADVICCTCVGAGDPRLAKMQFRSILIDESTQATEPECMVPVVLGAKQLILVGDHCQLGPVVMCKKAAKAGLSQSLFERLVVLGIRPIRLQVQYRMHPALSAFPSNIFYEGSLQNGVTAADRVKKGFDFQWPQPDKPMFFYVTQGQEEIASSGTSYLNRTEAANVEKITTKLLKAGAKPDQIGIITPYEGQRSYLVQYMQFSGSLHTKLYQEVEIASVDAFQGREKDFIILSCVRANEHQGIGFLNDPRRLNVALTRARYGVIIVGNPKALSKQPLWNHLLSYYKEQKALVEGPLNNLRESLMQFSKPRKLVNTVNPGARFMTTAMYDAREAIIPGSVYDRSSQGRPSNMYFQTHDQIGMISAGPSHVAAMNIPIPFNLVMPPMPPPGYFGQANGPAAGRGTPKSKTGRGGRQKNRFGLPGPSQTTLPNSQASQDVASQPFSQGALTQGYVSMSQPSQMSQPGLSQPELSQDSYLGDEFKSQIDVALSQDSTYQGERAYQHGGVTGLSQY
;
A
#
# COMPACT_ATOMS: atom_id res chain seq x y z
N MET A 1 7.85 -10.22 -1.35
CA MET A 1 6.83 -9.65 -0.45
C MET A 1 7.55 -8.92 0.69
N ARG A 2 6.86 -8.08 1.46
CA ARG A 2 7.33 -7.71 2.81
C ARG A 2 6.58 -8.59 3.82
N LEU A 3 7.28 -9.05 4.84
CA LEU A 3 6.69 -9.87 5.90
C LEU A 3 5.87 -8.97 6.84
N MET A 4 4.74 -9.47 7.33
CA MET A 4 3.92 -8.83 8.35
C MET A 4 3.73 -9.76 9.54
N GLN A 5 3.59 -9.17 10.73
CA GLN A 5 3.17 -9.94 11.90
C GLN A 5 1.79 -10.56 11.64
N GLY A 6 1.68 -11.86 11.90
CA GLY A 6 0.51 -12.70 11.61
C GLY A 6 0.49 -13.37 10.24
N ASP A 7 1.55 -13.23 9.42
CA ASP A 7 1.79 -14.10 8.27
C ASP A 7 2.14 -15.53 8.74
N GLU A 8 1.96 -16.53 7.87
CA GLU A 8 2.29 -17.93 8.18
C GLU A 8 3.59 -18.37 7.50
N ILE A 9 4.42 -19.05 8.28
CA ILE A 9 5.67 -19.66 7.87
C ILE A 9 5.62 -21.15 8.16
N CYS A 10 6.08 -21.95 7.19
CA CYS A 10 6.28 -23.39 7.34
C CYS A 10 7.79 -23.62 7.51
N LEU A 11 8.20 -23.90 8.75
CA LEU A 11 9.58 -24.22 9.11
C LEU A 11 9.80 -25.72 8.96
N ARG A 12 10.89 -26.13 8.30
CA ARG A 12 11.25 -27.54 8.11
C ARG A 12 12.67 -27.80 8.56
N TYR A 13 12.88 -28.87 9.32
CA TYR A 13 14.23 -29.41 9.53
C TYR A 13 14.59 -30.31 8.34
N LYS A 14 15.80 -30.14 7.81
CA LYS A 14 16.34 -30.86 6.65
C LYS A 14 17.75 -31.43 6.87
N GLY A 15 18.27 -31.32 8.09
CA GLY A 15 19.53 -31.97 8.44
C GLY A 15 19.34 -33.46 8.77
N ASP A 16 20.41 -34.02 9.30
CA ASP A 16 20.67 -35.43 9.58
C ASP A 16 20.81 -35.73 11.09
N LEU A 17 20.99 -34.70 11.93
CA LEU A 17 21.16 -34.83 13.39
C LEU A 17 19.85 -35.12 14.15
N ALA A 18 18.70 -34.97 13.49
CA ALA A 18 17.36 -35.20 14.04
C ALA A 18 16.40 -35.72 12.94
N PRO A 19 15.24 -36.30 13.29
CA PRO A 19 14.23 -36.70 12.30
C PRO A 19 13.74 -35.53 11.44
N LEU A 20 13.41 -35.80 10.18
CA LEU A 20 12.83 -34.80 9.27
C LEU A 20 11.52 -34.25 9.84
N TRP A 21 11.49 -32.95 10.12
CA TRP A 21 10.38 -32.29 10.82
C TRP A 21 9.78 -31.14 10.00
N LYS A 22 8.51 -30.82 10.27
CA LYS A 22 7.78 -29.69 9.68
C LYS A 22 6.81 -29.07 10.69
N GLY A 23 7.06 -27.84 11.10
CA GLY A 23 6.12 -26.99 11.83
C GLY A 23 5.45 -25.94 10.94
N ILE A 24 4.29 -25.43 11.38
CA ILE A 24 3.71 -24.19 10.87
C ILE A 24 3.59 -23.23 12.05
N GLY A 25 4.07 -22.00 11.86
CA GLY A 25 3.99 -20.93 12.85
C GLY A 25 3.50 -19.61 12.27
N HIS A 26 3.17 -18.69 13.17
CA HIS A 26 2.75 -17.32 12.88
C HIS A 26 3.87 -16.34 13.22
N VAL A 27 4.11 -15.35 12.37
CA VAL A 27 5.14 -14.33 12.60
C VAL A 27 4.71 -13.42 13.75
N ILE A 28 5.44 -13.45 14.87
CA ILE A 28 5.24 -12.55 16.01
C ILE A 28 6.20 -11.36 15.99
N LYS A 29 7.43 -11.54 15.49
CA LYS A 29 8.39 -10.45 15.23
C LYS A 29 8.79 -10.46 13.75
N VAL A 30 8.68 -9.28 13.13
CA VAL A 30 9.32 -8.95 11.85
C VAL A 30 10.64 -8.22 12.12
N PRO A 31 11.54 -8.05 11.14
CA PRO A 31 12.77 -7.28 11.34
C PRO A 31 12.47 -5.78 11.53
N ASP A 32 12.43 -5.33 12.78
CA ASP A 32 12.22 -3.95 13.18
C ASP A 32 13.20 -3.52 14.27
N ASN A 33 13.50 -2.21 14.32
CA ASN A 33 14.44 -1.65 15.30
C ASN A 33 13.80 -1.45 16.68
N LEU A 34 12.45 -1.38 16.72
CA LEU A 34 11.68 -0.72 17.78
C LEU A 34 11.36 -1.62 18.98
N THR A 35 11.58 -2.94 18.90
CA THR A 35 11.42 -3.83 20.06
C THR A 35 12.49 -3.52 21.11
N GLN A 36 12.06 -3.12 22.32
CA GLN A 36 12.88 -2.49 23.38
C GLN A 36 13.94 -3.38 24.08
N ARG A 37 14.48 -4.40 23.42
CA ARG A 37 15.48 -5.32 23.98
C ARG A 37 16.74 -5.35 23.10
N PRO A 38 17.94 -5.17 23.69
CA PRO A 38 19.16 -4.92 22.93
C PRO A 38 19.62 -6.10 22.06
N ASP A 39 19.14 -7.31 22.38
CA ASP A 39 19.57 -8.59 21.81
C ASP A 39 18.87 -8.92 20.48
N TYR A 40 17.86 -8.15 20.08
CA TYR A 40 16.92 -8.50 19.01
C TYR A 40 17.30 -7.81 17.69
N GLY A 41 18.08 -8.49 16.85
CA GLY A 41 18.53 -7.99 15.54
C GLY A 41 17.47 -8.05 14.41
N ASP A 42 17.91 -8.11 13.15
CA ASP A 42 17.08 -8.31 11.93
C ASP A 42 16.37 -9.70 11.89
N GLU A 43 16.25 -10.39 13.03
CA GLU A 43 15.64 -11.70 13.20
C GLU A 43 14.11 -11.69 13.06
N ILE A 44 13.58 -12.74 12.41
CA ILE A 44 12.16 -13.07 12.33
C ILE A 44 11.85 -14.11 13.42
N ALA A 45 10.94 -13.80 14.34
CA ALA A 45 10.46 -14.79 15.33
C ALA A 45 9.06 -15.30 14.94
N ILE A 46 8.88 -16.62 15.03
CA ILE A 46 7.60 -17.29 14.79
C ILE A 46 7.13 -18.04 16.04
N GLU A 47 5.83 -17.96 16.31
CA GLU A 47 5.13 -18.79 17.29
C GLU A 47 4.63 -20.05 16.57
N LEU A 48 5.07 -21.24 16.98
CA LEU A 48 4.61 -22.50 16.37
C LEU A 48 3.20 -22.84 16.86
N ARG A 49 2.32 -23.29 15.94
CA ARG A 49 0.95 -23.71 16.26
C ARG A 49 0.85 -24.91 17.21
N SER A 50 1.94 -25.65 17.39
CA SER A 50 2.10 -26.71 18.38
C SER A 50 3.59 -26.83 18.72
N SER A 51 3.88 -27.02 20.00
CA SER A 51 5.23 -27.29 20.53
C SER A 51 5.62 -28.77 20.44
N VAL A 52 4.67 -29.66 20.20
CA VAL A 52 4.86 -31.11 20.29
C VAL A 52 5.79 -31.59 19.18
N GLY A 53 6.92 -32.22 19.57
CA GLY A 53 7.90 -32.78 18.65
C GLY A 53 8.66 -31.75 17.82
N ALA A 54 8.70 -30.47 18.23
CA ALA A 54 9.61 -29.50 17.65
C ALA A 54 11.07 -29.86 18.02
N PRO A 55 11.99 -29.98 17.05
CA PRO A 55 13.37 -30.39 17.31
C PRO A 55 14.17 -29.18 17.79
N VAL A 56 14.14 -28.95 19.11
CA VAL A 56 14.74 -27.78 19.79
C VAL A 56 16.25 -27.94 20.03
N GLU A 57 16.73 -29.18 19.95
CA GLU A 57 18.12 -29.60 20.11
C GLU A 57 19.00 -29.34 18.88
N VAL A 58 18.41 -29.03 17.72
CA VAL A 58 19.11 -28.70 16.48
C VAL A 58 18.89 -27.24 16.07
N THR A 59 19.95 -26.59 15.58
CA THR A 59 19.97 -25.13 15.34
C THR A 59 20.29 -24.74 13.89
N HIS A 60 20.63 -25.71 13.04
CA HIS A 60 21.11 -25.51 11.67
C HIS A 60 20.30 -26.36 10.68
N ASN A 61 20.52 -26.20 9.37
CA ASN A 61 19.87 -26.97 8.29
C ASN A 61 18.32 -26.91 8.28
N PHE A 62 17.75 -25.76 8.65
CA PHE A 62 16.34 -25.46 8.48
C PHE A 62 16.03 -24.81 7.12
N GLN A 63 14.86 -25.13 6.55
CA GLN A 63 14.25 -24.43 5.42
C GLN A 63 13.01 -23.64 5.88
N VAL A 64 12.86 -22.42 5.36
CA VAL A 64 11.77 -21.48 5.68
C VAL A 64 10.90 -21.29 4.44
N ASP A 65 9.69 -21.87 4.44
CA ASP A 65 8.70 -21.68 3.37
C ASP A 65 7.67 -20.61 3.79
N PHE A 66 7.45 -19.58 2.96
CA PHE A 66 6.35 -18.63 3.17
C PHE A 66 5.02 -19.26 2.72
N VAL A 67 4.04 -19.35 3.62
CA VAL A 67 2.74 -19.98 3.32
C VAL A 67 1.82 -18.95 2.66
N TRP A 68 1.73 -19.01 1.32
CA TRP A 68 0.76 -18.18 0.59
C TRP A 68 -0.68 -18.55 0.96
N LYS A 69 -1.51 -17.54 1.20
CA LYS A 69 -2.94 -17.68 1.49
C LYS A 69 -3.76 -16.94 0.44
N SER A 70 -4.75 -17.63 -0.12
CA SER A 70 -5.74 -17.07 -1.04
C SER A 70 -6.74 -16.13 -0.35
N THR A 71 -6.88 -16.20 0.98
CA THR A 71 -8.04 -15.66 1.75
C THR A 71 -8.40 -14.19 1.48
N SER A 72 -7.44 -13.31 1.17
CA SER A 72 -7.74 -11.94 0.77
C SER A 72 -8.41 -11.88 -0.61
N PHE A 73 -7.86 -12.60 -1.59
CA PHE A 73 -8.41 -12.74 -2.93
C PHE A 73 -9.76 -13.48 -2.92
N ASP A 74 -9.91 -14.52 -2.09
CA ASP A 74 -11.18 -15.24 -1.92
C ASP A 74 -12.29 -14.31 -1.42
N ARG A 75 -11.99 -13.46 -0.43
CA ARG A 75 -12.94 -12.46 0.10
C ARG A 75 -13.27 -11.39 -0.94
N MET A 76 -12.29 -10.91 -1.72
CA MET A 76 -12.53 -9.97 -2.82
C MET A 76 -13.42 -10.58 -3.93
N GLN A 77 -13.14 -11.81 -4.36
CA GLN A 77 -13.97 -12.52 -5.35
C GLN A 77 -15.37 -12.84 -4.80
N SER A 78 -15.47 -13.22 -3.53
CA SER A 78 -16.76 -13.38 -2.85
C SER A 78 -17.55 -12.08 -2.82
N ALA A 79 -16.92 -10.94 -2.56
CA ALA A 79 -17.58 -9.65 -2.53
C ALA A 79 -18.07 -9.21 -3.93
N LEU A 80 -17.23 -9.36 -4.95
CA LEU A 80 -17.63 -9.10 -6.34
C LEU A 80 -18.79 -10.02 -6.78
N LYS A 81 -18.78 -11.28 -6.35
CA LYS A 81 -19.92 -12.19 -6.57
C LYS A 81 -21.18 -11.70 -5.85
N THR A 82 -21.10 -11.36 -4.56
CA THR A 82 -22.25 -10.85 -3.79
C THR A 82 -22.85 -9.60 -4.44
N PHE A 83 -22.03 -8.62 -4.83
CA PHE A 83 -22.49 -7.40 -5.53
C PHE A 83 -23.23 -7.68 -6.85
N ALA A 84 -22.94 -8.81 -7.50
CA ALA A 84 -23.55 -9.21 -8.77
C ALA A 84 -24.75 -10.15 -8.64
N VAL A 85 -25.02 -10.74 -7.47
CA VAL A 85 -26.11 -11.73 -7.28
C VAL A 85 -27.07 -11.41 -6.12
N ASP A 86 -26.72 -10.48 -5.25
CA ASP A 86 -27.52 -10.07 -4.09
C ASP A 86 -27.82 -8.57 -4.18
N GLU A 87 -29.00 -8.24 -4.71
CA GLU A 87 -29.50 -6.86 -4.83
C GLU A 87 -29.71 -6.17 -3.47
N THR A 88 -29.71 -6.91 -2.35
CA THR A 88 -29.84 -6.34 -1.01
C THR A 88 -28.49 -5.96 -0.37
N SER A 89 -27.38 -6.42 -0.96
CA SER A 89 -26.01 -6.16 -0.49
C SER A 89 -25.61 -4.69 -0.46
N VAL A 90 -26.28 -3.84 -1.24
CA VAL A 90 -26.16 -2.37 -1.24
C VAL A 90 -27.53 -1.74 -1.50
N SER A 91 -27.71 -0.45 -1.18
CA SER A 91 -28.88 0.30 -1.65
C SER A 91 -28.82 0.55 -3.16
N GLY A 92 -29.97 0.58 -3.85
CA GLY A 92 -30.04 0.83 -5.30
C GLY A 92 -29.38 2.14 -5.75
N TYR A 93 -29.41 3.19 -4.91
CA TYR A 93 -28.66 4.43 -5.17
C TYR A 93 -27.15 4.20 -5.19
N ILE A 94 -26.62 3.44 -4.20
CA ILE A 94 -25.20 3.09 -4.15
C ILE A 94 -24.84 2.16 -5.32
N TYR A 95 -25.66 1.15 -5.62
CA TYR A 95 -25.49 0.27 -6.77
C TYR A 95 -25.31 1.05 -8.09
N HIS A 96 -26.26 1.94 -8.41
CA HIS A 96 -26.22 2.72 -9.65
C HIS A 96 -25.06 3.73 -9.69
N LYS A 97 -24.80 4.48 -8.59
CA LYS A 97 -23.64 5.40 -8.54
C LYS A 97 -22.30 4.64 -8.60
N LEU A 98 -22.19 3.42 -8.04
CA LEU A 98 -21.01 2.57 -8.17
C LEU A 98 -20.79 2.09 -9.60
N LEU A 99 -21.85 1.73 -10.32
CA LEU A 99 -21.77 1.37 -11.74
C LEU A 99 -21.53 2.59 -12.67
N GLY A 100 -21.58 3.81 -12.15
CA GLY A 100 -21.44 5.04 -12.94
C GLY A 100 -22.67 5.41 -13.76
N HIS A 101 -23.84 4.91 -13.38
CA HIS A 101 -25.11 5.32 -13.98
C HIS A 101 -25.48 6.73 -13.52
N GLU A 102 -26.23 7.47 -14.34
CA GLU A 102 -26.86 8.72 -13.92
C GLU A 102 -28.00 8.44 -12.93
N VAL A 103 -28.01 9.18 -11.82
CA VAL A 103 -28.99 9.08 -10.73
C VAL A 103 -29.12 10.46 -10.11
N GLU A 104 -30.35 10.92 -9.85
CA GLU A 104 -30.60 12.15 -9.09
C GLU A 104 -29.99 12.08 -7.68
N ASP A 105 -29.43 13.19 -7.19
CA ASP A 105 -28.75 13.22 -5.89
C ASP A 105 -29.75 13.17 -4.72
N VAL A 106 -29.79 12.04 -4.02
CA VAL A 106 -30.69 11.78 -2.90
C VAL A 106 -30.16 12.44 -1.61
N VAL A 107 -31.03 13.18 -0.91
CA VAL A 107 -30.76 13.73 0.42
C VAL A 107 -31.34 12.82 1.51
N ILE A 108 -30.49 12.35 2.41
CA ILE A 108 -30.90 11.62 3.61
C ILE A 108 -31.50 12.63 4.61
N LYS A 109 -32.78 12.45 4.95
CA LYS A 109 -33.41 13.14 6.07
C LYS A 109 -32.90 12.55 7.38
N CYS A 110 -32.05 13.30 8.07
CA CYS A 110 -31.52 12.97 9.40
C CYS A 110 -31.62 14.21 10.32
N GLN A 111 -31.67 13.99 11.64
CA GLN A 111 -31.59 15.09 12.60
C GLN A 111 -30.12 15.50 12.76
N LEU A 112 -29.76 16.69 12.26
CA LEU A 112 -28.41 17.22 12.44
C LEU A 112 -28.13 17.53 13.93
N PRO A 113 -26.91 17.28 14.42
CA PRO A 113 -26.56 17.50 15.82
C PRO A 113 -26.42 18.99 16.14
N LYS A 114 -26.75 19.40 17.37
CA LYS A 114 -26.62 20.80 17.84
C LYS A 114 -25.17 21.32 17.87
N ARG A 115 -24.19 20.42 17.99
CA ARG A 115 -22.75 20.68 17.81
C ARG A 115 -22.16 19.58 16.95
N PHE A 116 -21.34 19.96 15.97
CA PHE A 116 -20.67 18.99 15.10
C PHE A 116 -19.42 18.38 15.73
N THR A 117 -18.71 19.07 16.63
CA THR A 117 -17.65 18.46 17.44
C THR A 117 -18.19 17.32 18.30
N ALA A 118 -17.57 16.14 18.23
CA ALA A 118 -17.85 15.03 19.13
C ALA A 118 -17.16 15.20 20.49
N GLN A 119 -17.75 14.66 21.55
CA GLN A 119 -17.13 14.63 22.88
C GLN A 119 -15.77 13.90 22.82
N GLY A 120 -14.78 14.38 23.59
CA GLY A 120 -13.44 13.77 23.66
C GLY A 120 -12.52 14.03 22.46
N LEU A 121 -13.00 14.65 21.38
CA LEU A 121 -12.20 15.03 20.21
C LEU A 121 -11.99 16.56 20.12
N PRO A 122 -10.94 17.03 19.41
CA PRO A 122 -10.72 18.46 19.18
C PRO A 122 -11.89 19.14 18.45
N ASP A 123 -12.14 20.42 18.77
CA ASP A 123 -13.13 21.23 18.03
C ASP A 123 -12.79 21.33 16.53
N LEU A 124 -13.81 21.13 15.70
CA LEU A 124 -13.66 21.05 14.25
C LEU A 124 -13.59 22.44 13.59
N ASN A 125 -12.72 22.60 12.59
CA ASN A 125 -12.70 23.80 11.76
C ASN A 125 -13.84 23.82 10.72
N HIS A 126 -14.05 24.98 10.08
CA HIS A 126 -15.11 25.19 9.09
C HIS A 126 -15.18 24.10 7.99
N SER A 127 -14.04 23.66 7.43
CA SER A 127 -14.00 22.63 6.37
C SER A 127 -14.33 21.23 6.89
N GLN A 128 -13.99 20.94 8.14
CA GLN A 128 -14.33 19.68 8.83
C GLN A 128 -15.81 19.68 9.24
N VAL A 129 -16.34 20.77 9.79
CA VAL A 129 -17.77 20.95 10.12
C VAL A 129 -18.63 20.80 8.86
N TYR A 130 -18.23 21.44 7.75
CA TYR A 130 -18.89 21.28 6.45
C TYR A 130 -18.88 19.82 6.01
N ALA A 131 -17.74 19.11 6.10
CA ALA A 131 -17.66 17.69 5.78
C ALA A 131 -18.63 16.84 6.62
N VAL A 132 -18.66 17.00 7.94
CA VAL A 132 -19.59 16.25 8.81
C VAL A 132 -21.05 16.56 8.43
N LYS A 133 -21.42 17.83 8.27
CA LYS A 133 -22.78 18.27 7.88
C LYS A 133 -23.22 17.60 6.57
N THR A 134 -22.43 17.75 5.51
CA THR A 134 -22.77 17.25 4.17
C THR A 134 -22.78 15.72 4.10
N VAL A 135 -21.87 15.04 4.79
CA VAL A 135 -21.80 13.57 4.79
C VAL A 135 -22.99 12.93 5.49
N LEU A 136 -23.45 13.48 6.63
CA LEU A 136 -24.62 12.97 7.34
C LEU A 136 -25.91 13.01 6.49
N GLN A 137 -25.96 13.89 5.47
CA GLN A 137 -27.11 14.12 4.61
C GLN A 137 -27.04 13.41 3.24
N ARG A 138 -25.99 12.62 2.94
CA ARG A 138 -25.79 11.96 1.64
C ARG A 138 -25.59 10.44 1.74
N PRO A 139 -26.16 9.60 0.84
CA PRO A 139 -25.92 8.15 0.84
C PRO A 139 -24.53 7.75 0.33
N LEU A 140 -23.86 8.60 -0.44
CA LEU A 140 -22.48 8.41 -0.88
C LEU A 140 -21.72 9.73 -0.69
N SER A 141 -20.54 9.67 -0.09
CA SER A 141 -19.66 10.83 0.08
C SER A 141 -18.19 10.45 -0.05
N LEU A 142 -17.43 11.30 -0.74
CA LEU A 142 -15.98 11.24 -0.82
C LEU A 142 -15.40 12.39 0.01
N ILE A 143 -14.40 12.12 0.86
CA ILE A 143 -13.65 13.15 1.58
C ILE A 143 -12.18 13.07 1.16
N GLN A 144 -11.66 14.12 0.50
CA GLN A 144 -10.23 14.28 0.28
C GLN A 144 -9.62 15.00 1.49
N GLY A 145 -8.64 14.38 2.13
CA GLY A 145 -7.89 15.01 3.21
C GLY A 145 -6.38 14.96 3.01
N PRO A 146 -5.78 16.08 2.55
CA PRO A 146 -4.34 16.25 2.48
C PRO A 146 -3.64 15.98 3.83
N PRO A 147 -2.31 15.74 3.85
CA PRO A 147 -1.54 15.48 5.06
C PRO A 147 -1.77 16.51 6.17
N GLY A 148 -2.01 16.03 7.39
CA GLY A 148 -2.21 16.88 8.57
C GLY A 148 -3.58 17.57 8.69
N THR A 149 -4.52 17.36 7.76
CA THR A 149 -5.84 18.05 7.77
C THR A 149 -6.89 17.48 8.73
N GLY A 150 -6.53 16.50 9.55
CA GLY A 150 -7.44 15.91 10.54
C GLY A 150 -8.45 14.91 9.97
N LYS A 151 -8.11 14.18 8.89
CA LYS A 151 -8.95 13.09 8.34
C LYS A 151 -9.57 12.22 9.43
N THR A 152 -8.73 11.52 10.19
CA THR A 152 -9.14 10.55 11.22
C THR A 152 -10.00 11.16 12.33
N VAL A 153 -9.82 12.45 12.66
CA VAL A 153 -10.67 13.18 13.62
C VAL A 153 -12.04 13.46 13.01
N THR A 154 -12.08 13.84 11.74
CA THR A 154 -13.33 14.04 10.98
C THR A 154 -14.07 12.70 10.79
N SER A 155 -13.36 11.64 10.41
CA SER A 155 -13.87 10.26 10.31
C SER A 155 -14.48 9.78 11.63
N ALA A 156 -13.75 9.90 12.74
CA ALA A 156 -14.26 9.52 14.07
C ALA A 156 -15.48 10.35 14.49
N THR A 157 -15.53 11.64 14.15
CA THR A 157 -16.68 12.51 14.43
C THR A 157 -17.90 12.16 13.57
N ILE A 158 -17.70 11.78 12.30
CA ILE A 158 -18.77 11.26 11.44
C ILE A 158 -19.34 9.96 12.02
N VAL A 159 -18.47 9.02 12.40
CA VAL A 159 -18.85 7.75 13.03
C VAL A 159 -19.63 7.99 14.33
N TYR A 160 -19.19 8.94 15.17
CA TYR A 160 -19.88 9.31 16.41
C TYR A 160 -21.34 9.74 16.16
N HIS A 161 -21.57 10.64 15.21
CA HIS A 161 -22.93 11.09 14.90
C HIS A 161 -23.76 10.03 14.18
N LEU A 162 -23.16 9.12 13.41
CA LEU A 162 -23.85 8.00 12.77
C LEU A 162 -24.30 6.94 13.78
N ALA A 163 -23.42 6.53 14.71
CA ALA A 163 -23.75 5.54 15.74
C ALA A 163 -24.88 6.05 16.65
N ARG A 164 -24.85 7.34 17.01
CA ARG A 164 -25.90 8.00 17.80
C ARG A 164 -27.27 8.13 17.11
N GLN A 165 -27.41 7.71 15.85
CA GLN A 165 -28.73 7.54 15.21
C GLN A 165 -29.41 6.22 15.56
N GLY A 166 -28.73 5.29 16.26
CA GLY A 166 -29.33 4.05 16.76
C GLY A 166 -29.65 2.98 15.72
N ASN A 167 -29.12 3.10 14.50
CA ASN A 167 -29.40 2.19 13.36
C ASN A 167 -28.59 0.87 13.40
N GLY A 168 -28.24 0.38 14.59
CA GLY A 168 -27.26 -0.70 14.79
C GLY A 168 -25.80 -0.23 14.66
N PRO A 169 -24.83 -1.16 14.71
CA PRO A 169 -23.40 -0.82 14.72
C PRO A 169 -22.96 -0.14 13.42
N VAL A 170 -22.07 0.86 13.52
CA VAL A 170 -21.38 1.44 12.35
C VAL A 170 -20.18 0.57 11.98
N LEU A 171 -20.00 0.23 10.70
CA LEU A 171 -18.79 -0.45 10.23
C LEU A 171 -17.72 0.56 9.83
N VAL A 172 -16.51 0.37 10.35
CA VAL A 172 -15.36 1.22 10.10
C VAL A 172 -14.20 0.38 9.58
N CYS A 173 -13.69 0.76 8.40
CA CYS A 173 -12.63 0.04 7.71
C CYS A 173 -11.46 0.91 7.27
N ALA A 174 -10.31 0.28 7.08
CA ALA A 174 -9.18 0.80 6.32
C ALA A 174 -8.36 -0.39 5.76
N PRO A 175 -7.56 -0.25 4.71
CA PRO A 175 -6.79 -1.37 4.16
C PRO A 175 -5.66 -1.84 5.10
N SER A 176 -4.97 -0.93 5.79
CA SER A 176 -3.88 -1.26 6.72
C SER A 176 -4.33 -1.29 8.18
N ASN A 177 -3.80 -2.23 8.97
CA ASN A 177 -4.14 -2.35 10.40
C ASN A 177 -3.85 -1.05 11.17
N ILE A 178 -2.70 -0.41 10.93
CA ILE A 178 -2.31 0.85 11.59
C ILE A 178 -3.38 1.95 11.40
N ALA A 179 -3.97 2.07 10.20
CA ALA A 179 -5.02 3.04 9.95
C ALA A 179 -6.34 2.68 10.68
N VAL A 180 -6.68 1.39 10.76
CA VAL A 180 -7.81 0.91 11.59
C VAL A 180 -7.56 1.21 13.06
N ASP A 181 -6.35 0.98 13.56
CA ASP A 181 -5.99 1.12 14.98
C ASP A 181 -6.02 2.60 15.41
N GLN A 182 -5.43 3.49 14.60
CA GLN A 182 -5.51 4.96 14.79
C GLN A 182 -6.96 5.48 14.80
N LEU A 183 -7.84 4.92 13.96
CA LEU A 183 -9.24 5.33 13.90
C LEU A 183 -10.06 4.73 15.05
N THR A 184 -9.76 3.48 15.44
CA THR A 184 -10.31 2.80 16.63
C THR A 184 -10.05 3.61 17.90
N GLU A 185 -8.80 4.06 18.10
CA GLU A 185 -8.40 4.90 19.24
C GLU A 185 -9.24 6.18 19.32
N LYS A 186 -9.42 6.89 18.20
CA LYS A 186 -10.17 8.16 18.15
C LYS A 186 -11.68 8.00 18.29
N ILE A 187 -12.23 6.88 17.85
CA ILE A 187 -13.64 6.57 18.09
C ILE A 187 -13.85 6.20 19.56
N HIS A 188 -12.93 5.43 20.17
CA HIS A 188 -13.00 5.11 21.59
C HIS A 188 -12.90 6.35 22.50
N GLN A 189 -12.08 7.34 22.12
CA GLN A 189 -11.99 8.65 22.79
C GLN A 189 -13.34 9.39 22.88
N THR A 190 -14.34 9.04 22.06
CA THR A 190 -15.70 9.61 22.13
C THR A 190 -16.64 8.95 23.15
N GLY A 191 -16.18 7.89 23.83
CA GLY A 191 -16.97 7.14 24.82
C GLY A 191 -17.91 6.08 24.24
N LEU A 192 -17.83 5.79 22.94
CA LEU A 192 -18.60 4.73 22.28
C LEU A 192 -18.03 3.32 22.56
N LYS A 193 -18.91 2.32 22.51
CA LYS A 193 -18.58 0.88 22.57
C LYS A 193 -17.98 0.44 21.25
N VAL A 194 -16.64 0.43 21.18
CA VAL A 194 -15.89 0.02 20.00
C VAL A 194 -15.42 -1.44 20.13
N VAL A 195 -15.63 -2.24 19.09
CA VAL A 195 -15.07 -3.59 18.96
C VAL A 195 -14.07 -3.64 17.81
N ARG A 196 -12.80 -3.91 18.11
CA ARG A 196 -11.75 -4.11 17.10
C ARG A 196 -11.70 -5.58 16.69
N LEU A 197 -12.13 -5.88 15.47
CA LEU A 197 -12.06 -7.24 14.91
C LEU A 197 -10.71 -7.46 14.23
N CYS A 198 -9.95 -8.43 14.74
CA CYS A 198 -8.68 -8.88 14.16
C CYS A 198 -8.83 -10.23 13.45
N ALA A 199 -7.97 -10.48 12.47
CA ALA A 199 -7.79 -11.82 11.90
C ALA A 199 -7.15 -12.74 12.95
N LYS A 200 -7.46 -14.05 12.92
CA LYS A 200 -7.03 -14.99 13.97
C LYS A 200 -5.51 -15.10 14.15
N SER A 201 -4.74 -15.01 13.07
CA SER A 201 -3.27 -14.98 13.15
C SER A 201 -2.70 -13.64 13.68
N ARG A 202 -3.55 -12.70 14.07
CA ARG A 202 -3.19 -11.45 14.76
C ARG A 202 -3.77 -11.36 16.18
N GLU A 203 -4.28 -12.46 16.76
CA GLU A 203 -4.77 -12.49 18.16
C GLU A 203 -3.61 -12.52 19.19
N ALA A 204 -2.37 -12.78 18.76
CA ALA A 204 -1.15 -12.72 19.59
C ALA A 204 -0.33 -11.43 19.43
N ILE A 205 -0.80 -10.44 18.65
CA ILE A 205 -0.05 -9.21 18.34
C ILE A 205 -0.60 -8.06 19.17
N ASP A 206 0.28 -7.42 19.96
CA ASP A 206 -0.09 -6.24 20.73
C ASP A 206 -0.10 -4.94 19.89
N SER A 207 -0.83 -3.95 20.39
CA SER A 207 -1.18 -2.70 19.72
C SER A 207 -1.78 -1.71 20.73
N PRO A 208 -1.77 -0.39 20.46
CA PRO A 208 -2.40 0.61 21.34
C PRO A 208 -3.91 0.41 21.58
N VAL A 209 -4.57 -0.50 20.85
CA VAL A 209 -6.01 -0.79 20.94
C VAL A 209 -6.32 -2.27 21.24
N SER A 210 -5.34 -3.07 21.69
CA SER A 210 -5.53 -4.50 21.97
C SER A 210 -6.61 -4.79 23.01
N PHE A 211 -6.80 -3.90 23.97
CA PHE A 211 -7.87 -3.99 24.98
C PHE A 211 -9.28 -3.87 24.37
N LEU A 212 -9.41 -3.25 23.19
CA LEU A 212 -10.65 -3.18 22.41
C LEU A 212 -10.80 -4.36 21.44
N ALA A 213 -9.81 -5.25 21.33
CA ALA A 213 -9.87 -6.37 20.40
C ALA A 213 -10.88 -7.43 20.86
N LEU A 214 -11.71 -7.93 19.94
CA LEU A 214 -12.83 -8.82 20.26
C LEU A 214 -12.40 -10.05 21.11
N HIS A 215 -11.25 -10.65 20.80
CA HIS A 215 -10.75 -11.81 21.53
C HIS A 215 -10.37 -11.49 23.00
N ASN A 216 -9.92 -10.26 23.28
CA ASN A 216 -9.59 -9.81 24.64
C ASN A 216 -10.84 -9.34 25.40
N GLN A 217 -11.79 -8.68 24.72
CA GLN A 217 -13.10 -8.37 25.32
C GLN A 217 -13.82 -9.66 25.77
N ILE A 218 -13.74 -10.74 24.99
CA ILE A 218 -14.30 -12.06 25.35
C ILE A 218 -13.58 -12.71 26.54
N ARG A 219 -12.25 -12.57 26.65
CA ARG A 219 -11.48 -13.07 27.80
C ARG A 219 -11.92 -12.38 29.10
N ASN A 220 -12.21 -11.08 29.02
CA ASN A 220 -12.62 -10.23 30.14
C ASN A 220 -14.15 -10.20 30.36
N MET A 221 -14.89 -11.23 29.90
CA MET A 221 -16.36 -11.22 29.86
C MET A 221 -17.01 -11.99 31.03
N ASP A 222 -17.17 -11.31 32.17
CA ASP A 222 -17.71 -11.89 33.41
C ASP A 222 -19.15 -12.42 33.30
N SER A 223 -19.91 -12.05 32.26
CA SER A 223 -21.23 -12.62 31.97
C SER A 223 -21.18 -14.08 31.51
N MET A 224 -20.01 -14.63 31.17
CA MET A 224 -19.85 -16.03 30.73
C MET A 224 -18.76 -16.79 31.53
N PRO A 225 -18.99 -17.08 32.83
CA PRO A 225 -18.00 -17.75 33.68
C PRO A 225 -17.67 -19.19 33.22
N GLU A 226 -18.55 -19.86 32.48
CA GLU A 226 -18.24 -21.15 31.85
C GLU A 226 -17.20 -21.02 30.73
N LEU A 227 -17.27 -19.92 29.96
CA LEU A 227 -16.29 -19.62 28.91
C LEU A 227 -14.94 -19.22 29.52
N GLN A 228 -14.94 -18.45 30.61
CA GLN A 228 -13.72 -18.13 31.37
C GLN A 228 -13.03 -19.39 31.88
N LYS A 229 -13.77 -20.34 32.49
CA LYS A 229 -13.21 -21.63 32.96
C LYS A 229 -12.62 -22.48 31.84
N LEU A 230 -13.32 -22.59 30.70
CA LEU A 230 -12.80 -23.33 29.54
C LEU A 230 -11.62 -22.63 28.85
N GLN A 231 -11.55 -21.29 28.91
CA GLN A 231 -10.41 -20.52 28.43
C GLN A 231 -9.20 -20.69 29.35
N GLN A 232 -9.39 -20.61 30.68
CA GLN A 232 -8.33 -20.84 31.66
C GLN A 232 -7.77 -22.26 31.54
N LEU A 233 -8.63 -23.28 31.54
CA LEU A 233 -8.20 -24.67 31.36
C LEU A 233 -7.37 -24.83 30.07
N LYS A 234 -7.80 -24.20 28.97
CA LYS A 234 -7.06 -24.23 27.70
C LYS A 234 -5.72 -23.51 27.74
N ASP A 235 -5.63 -22.38 28.45
CA ASP A 235 -4.39 -21.63 28.61
C ASP A 235 -3.42 -22.35 29.60
N GLU A 236 -3.93 -23.22 30.48
CA GLU A 236 -3.16 -24.09 31.39
C GLU A 236 -2.69 -25.42 30.75
N THR A 237 -3.54 -26.08 29.95
CA THR A 237 -3.24 -27.40 29.34
C THR A 237 -2.82 -27.32 27.86
N GLY A 238 -2.92 -26.16 27.22
CA GLY A 238 -2.71 -25.95 25.78
C GLY A 238 -3.83 -26.48 24.88
N GLU A 239 -4.33 -27.69 25.16
CA GLU A 239 -5.42 -28.34 24.44
C GLU A 239 -6.60 -28.73 25.36
N LEU A 240 -7.82 -28.68 24.81
CA LEU A 240 -9.05 -29.09 25.48
C LEU A 240 -9.52 -30.46 24.96
N SER A 241 -10.33 -31.17 25.75
CA SER A 241 -11.00 -32.39 25.29
C SER A 241 -11.91 -32.11 24.07
N SER A 242 -12.23 -33.13 23.29
CA SER A 242 -13.09 -32.97 22.10
C SER A 242 -14.51 -32.49 22.44
N ALA A 243 -15.00 -32.76 23.65
CA ALA A 243 -16.26 -32.22 24.17
C ALA A 243 -16.11 -30.76 24.60
N ASP A 244 -15.04 -30.44 25.33
CA ASP A 244 -14.77 -29.11 25.87
C ASP A 244 -14.43 -28.10 24.76
N GLU A 245 -13.62 -28.47 23.77
CA GLU A 245 -13.34 -27.63 22.59
C GLU A 245 -14.62 -27.37 21.78
N LYS A 246 -15.56 -28.33 21.73
CA LYS A 246 -16.88 -28.14 21.11
C LYS A 246 -17.76 -27.18 21.91
N ARG A 247 -17.75 -27.26 23.25
CA ARG A 247 -18.49 -26.36 24.16
C ARG A 247 -17.91 -24.95 24.16
N TYR A 248 -16.59 -24.83 24.30
CA TYR A 248 -15.80 -23.59 24.16
C TYR A 248 -16.10 -22.88 22.84
N ARG A 249 -16.07 -23.60 21.70
CA ARG A 249 -16.42 -23.03 20.39
C ARG A 249 -17.87 -22.58 20.28
N ALA A 250 -18.80 -23.22 21.00
CA ALA A 250 -20.20 -22.76 21.04
C ALA A 250 -20.34 -21.48 21.87
N LEU A 251 -19.80 -21.46 23.09
CA LEU A 251 -19.83 -20.29 23.98
C LEU A 251 -19.09 -19.09 23.39
N LYS A 252 -17.88 -19.27 22.84
CA LYS A 252 -17.12 -18.21 22.18
C LYS A 252 -17.89 -17.59 21.01
N ARG A 253 -18.64 -18.38 20.23
CA ARG A 253 -19.52 -17.84 19.16
C ARG A 253 -20.72 -17.04 19.69
N THR A 254 -21.20 -17.34 20.90
CA THR A 254 -22.25 -16.57 21.57
C THR A 254 -21.70 -15.24 22.06
N ALA A 255 -20.56 -15.26 22.77
CA ALA A 255 -19.85 -14.05 23.21
C ALA A 255 -19.40 -13.16 22.04
N GLU A 256 -18.84 -13.74 20.97
CA GLU A 256 -18.50 -13.04 19.72
C GLU A 256 -19.73 -12.33 19.15
N ARG A 257 -20.90 -12.97 19.12
CA ARG A 257 -22.14 -12.38 18.62
C ARG A 257 -22.68 -11.28 19.52
N GLU A 258 -22.70 -11.50 20.84
CA GLU A 258 -23.21 -10.56 21.82
C GLU A 258 -22.45 -9.23 21.77
N LEU A 259 -21.11 -9.29 21.80
CA LEU A 259 -20.27 -8.09 21.71
C LEU A 259 -20.39 -7.40 20.34
N LEU A 260 -20.44 -8.15 19.24
CA LEU A 260 -20.60 -7.55 17.90
C LEU A 260 -21.98 -6.92 17.68
N MET A 261 -23.06 -7.49 18.21
CA MET A 261 -24.42 -6.93 18.09
C MET A 261 -24.67 -5.75 19.04
N ASN A 262 -24.01 -5.73 20.21
CA ASN A 262 -24.18 -4.69 21.23
C ASN A 262 -23.13 -3.55 21.13
N ALA A 263 -22.28 -3.57 20.10
CA ALA A 263 -21.31 -2.51 19.81
C ALA A 263 -21.97 -1.30 19.14
N ASP A 264 -21.50 -0.09 19.45
CA ASP A 264 -21.84 1.11 18.69
C ASP A 264 -21.07 1.14 17.36
N VAL A 265 -19.85 0.59 17.35
CA VAL A 265 -18.92 0.62 16.22
C VAL A 265 -18.08 -0.66 16.14
N ILE A 266 -17.95 -1.23 14.95
CA ILE A 266 -17.01 -2.32 14.65
C ILE A 266 -15.90 -1.81 13.74
N CYS A 267 -14.65 -1.95 14.19
CA CYS A 267 -13.45 -1.56 13.45
C CYS A 267 -12.70 -2.79 12.95
N CYS A 268 -12.46 -2.90 11.65
CA CYS A 268 -11.69 -3.99 11.04
C CYS A 268 -10.92 -3.52 9.79
N THR A 269 -10.05 -4.35 9.19
CA THR A 269 -9.52 -4.01 7.86
C THR A 269 -10.57 -4.25 6.78
N CYS A 270 -10.40 -3.68 5.58
CA CYS A 270 -11.31 -3.90 4.45
C CYS A 270 -11.47 -5.40 4.13
N VAL A 271 -10.36 -6.12 3.93
CA VAL A 271 -10.37 -7.60 3.83
C VAL A 271 -10.93 -8.26 5.11
N GLY A 272 -10.67 -7.66 6.27
CA GLY A 272 -11.19 -8.09 7.57
C GLY A 272 -12.72 -8.12 7.67
N ALA A 273 -13.43 -7.26 6.95
CA ALA A 273 -14.90 -7.21 6.95
C ALA A 273 -15.54 -8.51 6.45
N GLY A 274 -14.90 -9.20 5.49
CA GLY A 274 -15.31 -10.53 5.00
C GLY A 274 -15.02 -11.69 5.97
N ASP A 275 -14.96 -11.44 7.29
CA ASP A 275 -14.78 -12.49 8.29
C ASP A 275 -16.10 -13.23 8.54
N PRO A 276 -16.10 -14.58 8.66
CA PRO A 276 -17.31 -15.35 8.93
C PRO A 276 -18.10 -14.93 10.18
N ARG A 277 -17.48 -14.21 11.13
CA ARG A 277 -18.14 -13.64 12.31
C ARG A 277 -19.06 -12.45 11.96
N LEU A 278 -18.77 -11.72 10.87
CA LEU A 278 -19.57 -10.60 10.37
C LEU A 278 -20.55 -10.98 9.25
N ALA A 279 -20.37 -12.14 8.60
CA ALA A 279 -21.10 -12.56 7.40
C ALA A 279 -22.63 -12.77 7.55
N LYS A 280 -23.20 -12.56 8.74
CA LYS A 280 -24.65 -12.53 9.00
C LYS A 280 -25.14 -11.21 9.62
N MET A 281 -24.30 -10.18 9.62
CA MET A 281 -24.63 -8.82 10.03
C MET A 281 -24.90 -7.94 8.80
N GLN A 282 -25.52 -6.80 9.03
CA GLN A 282 -25.81 -5.79 8.01
C GLN A 282 -25.46 -4.41 8.57
N PHE A 283 -24.72 -3.63 7.80
CA PHE A 283 -24.15 -2.36 8.22
C PHE A 283 -24.70 -1.24 7.34
N ARG A 284 -25.78 -0.60 7.82
CA ARG A 284 -26.43 0.53 7.13
C ARG A 284 -25.42 1.61 6.75
N SER A 285 -24.53 1.95 7.69
CA SER A 285 -23.57 3.04 7.58
C SER A 285 -22.15 2.49 7.66
N ILE A 286 -21.35 2.79 6.63
CA ILE A 286 -20.00 2.27 6.46
C ILE A 286 -19.04 3.41 6.14
N LEU A 287 -17.94 3.53 6.89
CA LEU A 287 -16.85 4.46 6.60
C LEU A 287 -15.56 3.69 6.30
N ILE A 288 -14.90 4.04 5.19
CA ILE A 288 -13.60 3.48 4.80
C ILE A 288 -12.56 4.61 4.75
N ASP A 289 -11.62 4.62 5.70
CA ASP A 289 -10.51 5.60 5.74
C ASP A 289 -9.26 5.04 5.03
N GLU A 290 -8.41 5.95 4.55
CA GLU A 290 -7.32 5.69 3.60
C GLU A 290 -7.76 4.80 2.41
N SER A 291 -9.01 4.92 1.97
CA SER A 291 -9.63 4.13 0.89
C SER A 291 -8.90 4.23 -0.46
N THR A 292 -8.08 5.26 -0.67
CA THR A 292 -7.21 5.40 -1.84
C THR A 292 -6.02 4.43 -1.84
N GLN A 293 -5.63 3.86 -0.69
CA GLN A 293 -4.60 2.80 -0.63
C GLN A 293 -5.16 1.41 -1.04
N ALA A 294 -6.48 1.23 -1.08
CA ALA A 294 -7.11 -0.06 -1.35
C ALA A 294 -7.36 -0.26 -2.84
N THR A 295 -7.35 -1.51 -3.29
CA THR A 295 -7.91 -1.84 -4.63
C THR A 295 -9.44 -1.75 -4.58
N GLU A 296 -10.11 -1.52 -5.72
CA GLU A 296 -11.57 -1.48 -5.72
C GLU A 296 -12.24 -2.78 -5.21
N PRO A 297 -11.83 -4.01 -5.63
CA PRO A 297 -12.38 -5.24 -5.07
C PRO A 297 -12.16 -5.40 -3.55
N GLU A 298 -11.08 -4.82 -3.01
CA GLU A 298 -10.82 -4.78 -1.56
C GLU A 298 -11.75 -3.81 -0.83
N CYS A 299 -11.97 -2.60 -1.40
CA CYS A 299 -12.97 -1.66 -0.91
C CYS A 299 -14.40 -2.24 -0.96
N MET A 300 -14.70 -3.12 -1.92
CA MET A 300 -16.03 -3.74 -2.02
C MET A 300 -16.32 -4.78 -0.93
N VAL A 301 -15.30 -5.36 -0.27
CA VAL A 301 -15.49 -6.38 0.79
C VAL A 301 -16.39 -5.90 1.95
N PRO A 302 -16.20 -4.70 2.55
CA PRO A 302 -17.16 -4.15 3.50
C PRO A 302 -18.45 -3.61 2.86
N VAL A 303 -18.38 -3.05 1.63
CA VAL A 303 -19.53 -2.37 1.00
C VAL A 303 -20.72 -3.29 0.76
N VAL A 304 -20.48 -4.56 0.40
CA VAL A 304 -21.53 -5.56 0.15
C VAL A 304 -22.22 -6.08 1.42
N LEU A 305 -21.92 -5.53 2.60
CA LEU A 305 -22.55 -5.91 3.86
C LEU A 305 -23.78 -5.05 4.17
N GLY A 306 -24.56 -4.65 3.15
CA GLY A 306 -25.83 -3.93 3.30
C GLY A 306 -25.72 -2.40 3.27
N ALA A 307 -24.71 -1.83 2.59
CA ALA A 307 -24.44 -0.40 2.64
C ALA A 307 -25.61 0.46 2.13
N LYS A 308 -26.09 1.39 2.96
CA LYS A 308 -27.11 2.41 2.60
C LYS A 308 -26.61 3.85 2.77
N GLN A 309 -25.50 4.03 3.50
CA GLN A 309 -24.73 5.26 3.60
C GLN A 309 -23.24 4.92 3.61
N LEU A 310 -22.51 5.28 2.54
CA LEU A 310 -21.10 4.95 2.34
C LEU A 310 -20.24 6.23 2.32
N ILE A 311 -19.22 6.24 3.16
CA ILE A 311 -18.26 7.34 3.28
C ILE A 311 -16.87 6.80 2.91
N LEU A 312 -16.30 7.28 1.81
CA LEU A 312 -14.93 6.97 1.41
C LEU A 312 -14.04 8.17 1.74
N VAL A 313 -13.07 7.95 2.62
CA VAL A 313 -12.12 8.95 3.07
C VAL A 313 -10.73 8.56 2.56
N GLY A 314 -9.98 9.52 2.01
CA GLY A 314 -8.73 9.21 1.32
C GLY A 314 -8.00 10.44 0.81
N ASP A 315 -7.00 10.20 -0.03
CA ASP A 315 -6.28 11.24 -0.77
C ASP A 315 -5.52 10.64 -1.96
N HIS A 316 -5.99 10.88 -3.18
CA HIS A 316 -5.38 10.37 -4.42
C HIS A 316 -4.01 11.00 -4.74
N CYS A 317 -3.64 12.07 -4.02
CA CYS A 317 -2.31 12.65 -4.06
C CYS A 317 -1.30 11.87 -3.17
N GLN A 318 -1.75 10.98 -2.29
CA GLN A 318 -0.92 10.03 -1.51
C GLN A 318 -0.99 8.61 -2.12
N LEU A 319 -0.41 7.58 -1.48
CA LEU A 319 -0.18 6.29 -2.18
C LEU A 319 -1.48 5.60 -2.58
N GLY A 320 -1.47 5.07 -3.81
CA GLY A 320 -2.46 4.10 -4.31
C GLY A 320 -2.08 2.64 -3.99
N PRO A 321 -2.94 1.67 -4.35
CA PRO A 321 -2.75 0.25 -4.04
C PRO A 321 -1.51 -0.40 -4.66
N VAL A 322 -0.91 -1.34 -3.94
CA VAL A 322 0.32 -2.05 -4.33
C VAL A 322 -0.01 -3.28 -5.17
N VAL A 323 -0.17 -3.08 -6.49
CA VAL A 323 -0.46 -4.18 -7.44
C VAL A 323 0.84 -4.76 -8.03
N MET A 324 1.24 -5.93 -7.55
CA MET A 324 2.46 -6.64 -7.99
C MET A 324 2.41 -7.06 -9.47
N CYS A 325 1.25 -7.49 -9.97
CA CYS A 325 1.09 -7.92 -11.34
C CYS A 325 1.00 -6.72 -12.29
N LYS A 326 2.09 -6.42 -13.00
CA LYS A 326 2.16 -5.31 -13.97
C LYS A 326 1.09 -5.37 -15.08
N LYS A 327 0.60 -6.57 -15.44
CA LYS A 327 -0.53 -6.73 -16.38
C LYS A 327 -1.84 -6.23 -15.75
N ALA A 328 -2.15 -6.66 -14.53
CA ALA A 328 -3.37 -6.25 -13.81
C ALA A 328 -3.36 -4.76 -13.44
N ALA A 329 -2.21 -4.19 -13.05
CA ALA A 329 -2.05 -2.76 -12.81
C ALA A 329 -2.38 -1.94 -14.07
N LYS A 330 -1.79 -2.31 -15.22
CA LYS A 330 -2.09 -1.68 -16.52
C LYS A 330 -3.55 -1.86 -16.97
N ALA A 331 -4.23 -2.92 -16.53
CA ALA A 331 -5.64 -3.17 -16.79
C ALA A 331 -6.59 -2.43 -15.82
N GLY A 332 -6.08 -1.54 -14.96
CA GLY A 332 -6.89 -0.68 -14.09
C GLY A 332 -6.95 -1.11 -12.62
N LEU A 333 -6.47 -2.29 -12.23
CA LEU A 333 -6.56 -2.76 -10.83
C LEU A 333 -5.79 -1.88 -9.82
N SER A 334 -4.88 -1.01 -10.30
CA SER A 334 -4.19 -0.03 -9.47
C SER A 334 -4.96 1.29 -9.28
N GLN A 335 -6.16 1.42 -9.82
CA GLN A 335 -7.10 2.50 -9.50
C GLN A 335 -7.93 2.09 -8.27
N SER A 336 -8.02 2.97 -7.28
CA SER A 336 -8.92 2.81 -6.14
C SER A 336 -10.36 3.19 -6.50
N LEU A 337 -11.33 2.64 -5.74
CA LEU A 337 -12.74 3.00 -5.88
C LEU A 337 -12.96 4.52 -5.74
N PHE A 338 -12.22 5.17 -4.83
CA PHE A 338 -12.24 6.62 -4.64
C PHE A 338 -11.81 7.35 -5.91
N GLU A 339 -10.67 6.98 -6.51
CA GLU A 339 -10.19 7.59 -7.76
C GLU A 339 -11.16 7.39 -8.93
N ARG A 340 -11.79 6.21 -9.05
CA ARG A 340 -12.78 5.94 -10.10
C ARG A 340 -14.03 6.81 -9.95
N LEU A 341 -14.55 6.96 -8.73
CA LEU A 341 -15.71 7.81 -8.46
C LEU A 341 -15.41 9.31 -8.68
N VAL A 342 -14.18 9.76 -8.43
CA VAL A 342 -13.73 11.12 -8.81
C VAL A 342 -13.69 11.31 -10.34
N VAL A 343 -13.21 10.31 -11.09
CA VAL A 343 -13.22 10.34 -12.57
C VAL A 343 -14.64 10.33 -13.13
N LEU A 344 -15.59 9.67 -12.46
CA LEU A 344 -17.04 9.75 -12.75
C LEU A 344 -17.71 11.06 -12.29
N GLY A 345 -16.93 12.06 -11.85
CA GLY A 345 -17.42 13.41 -11.55
C GLY A 345 -17.92 13.62 -10.11
N ILE A 346 -17.87 12.62 -9.23
CA ILE A 346 -18.22 12.81 -7.81
C ILE A 346 -17.14 13.65 -7.14
N ARG A 347 -17.47 14.92 -6.85
CA ARG A 347 -16.53 15.89 -6.26
C ARG A 347 -16.27 15.57 -4.77
N PRO A 348 -15.02 15.30 -4.35
CA PRO A 348 -14.70 15.12 -2.94
C PRO A 348 -14.85 16.40 -2.13
N ILE A 349 -15.29 16.26 -0.88
CA ILE A 349 -15.23 17.32 0.11
C ILE A 349 -13.77 17.43 0.56
N ARG A 350 -13.11 18.56 0.29
CA ARG A 350 -11.71 18.79 0.65
C ARG A 350 -11.57 19.41 2.04
N LEU A 351 -10.84 18.75 2.94
CA LEU A 351 -10.37 19.37 4.19
C LEU A 351 -9.22 20.33 3.87
N GLN A 352 -9.30 21.58 4.34
CA GLN A 352 -8.45 22.66 3.80
C GLN A 352 -7.28 23.10 4.72
N VAL A 353 -7.37 22.85 6.03
CA VAL A 353 -6.44 23.39 7.03
C VAL A 353 -5.58 22.27 7.62
N GLN A 354 -4.25 22.36 7.51
CA GLN A 354 -3.30 21.38 8.06
C GLN A 354 -2.76 21.80 9.43
N TYR A 355 -2.62 20.84 10.35
CA TYR A 355 -2.17 21.06 11.74
C TYR A 355 -0.90 20.28 12.10
N ARG A 356 -0.23 19.63 11.13
CA ARG A 356 0.95 18.79 11.37
C ARG A 356 2.25 19.60 11.32
N MET A 357 2.50 20.23 10.19
CA MET A 357 3.81 20.72 9.73
C MET A 357 4.06 22.19 10.05
N HIS A 358 5.32 22.55 10.29
CA HIS A 358 5.78 23.94 10.19
C HIS A 358 5.45 24.52 8.78
N PRO A 359 4.99 25.78 8.66
CA PRO A 359 4.56 26.36 7.37
C PRO A 359 5.56 26.27 6.21
N ALA A 360 6.87 26.33 6.49
CA ALA A 360 7.90 26.17 5.47
C ALA A 360 7.92 24.76 4.83
N LEU A 361 7.50 23.72 5.57
CA LEU A 361 7.48 22.32 5.11
C LEU A 361 6.24 22.03 4.26
N SER A 362 5.10 22.65 4.58
CA SER A 362 3.83 22.44 3.86
C SER A 362 3.77 23.19 2.52
N ALA A 363 4.57 24.23 2.33
CA ALA A 363 4.55 25.10 1.16
C ALA A 363 4.78 24.35 -0.18
N PHE A 364 5.85 23.56 -0.30
CA PHE A 364 6.11 22.79 -1.54
C PHE A 364 5.05 21.72 -1.81
N PRO A 365 4.66 20.85 -0.85
CA PRO A 365 3.56 19.91 -1.05
C PRO A 365 2.23 20.59 -1.42
N SER A 366 1.88 21.70 -0.76
CA SER A 366 0.67 22.49 -1.07
C SER A 366 0.65 22.93 -2.53
N ASN A 367 1.71 23.61 -2.97
CA ASN A 367 1.78 24.20 -4.30
C ASN A 367 1.83 23.16 -5.42
N ILE A 368 2.51 22.03 -5.20
CA ILE A 368 2.74 21.01 -6.24
C ILE A 368 1.62 19.96 -6.31
N PHE A 369 1.08 19.50 -5.18
CA PHE A 369 0.09 18.42 -5.15
C PHE A 369 -1.35 18.90 -4.91
N TYR A 370 -1.54 20.06 -4.26
CA TYR A 370 -2.85 20.57 -3.83
C TYR A 370 -3.16 21.99 -4.35
N GLU A 371 -2.52 22.41 -5.45
CA GLU A 371 -2.80 23.68 -6.15
C GLU A 371 -2.67 24.94 -5.27
N GLY A 372 -1.85 24.87 -4.21
CA GLY A 372 -1.69 25.96 -3.23
C GLY A 372 -2.85 26.09 -2.23
N SER A 373 -3.87 25.22 -2.31
CA SER A 373 -5.11 25.34 -1.52
C SER A 373 -4.99 24.88 -0.06
N LEU A 374 -3.85 24.33 0.36
CA LEU A 374 -3.64 23.85 1.73
C LEU A 374 -3.23 25.01 2.65
N GLN A 375 -4.11 25.36 3.59
CA GLN A 375 -3.92 26.40 4.59
C GLN A 375 -3.19 25.86 5.83
N ASN A 376 -2.45 26.72 6.54
CA ASN A 376 -1.75 26.35 7.76
C ASN A 376 -2.58 26.72 9.00
N GLY A 377 -3.02 25.73 9.78
CA GLY A 377 -3.70 25.89 11.07
C GLY A 377 -2.76 25.93 12.27
N VAL A 378 -1.46 26.00 12.02
CA VAL A 378 -0.37 26.15 13.00
C VAL A 378 0.67 27.12 12.47
N THR A 379 1.20 27.96 13.35
CA THR A 379 2.20 29.00 13.02
C THR A 379 3.62 28.42 12.98
N ALA A 380 4.59 29.26 12.63
CA ALA A 380 6.00 28.95 12.81
C ALA A 380 6.33 28.71 14.30
N ALA A 381 5.83 29.56 15.20
CA ALA A 381 6.08 29.47 16.64
C ALA A 381 5.53 28.17 17.26
N ASP A 382 4.36 27.71 16.83
CA ASP A 382 3.78 26.40 17.24
C ASP A 382 4.65 25.21 16.82
N ARG A 383 5.58 25.42 15.89
CA ARG A 383 6.47 24.41 15.32
C ARG A 383 7.95 24.77 15.48
N VAL A 384 8.28 25.58 16.49
CA VAL A 384 9.60 25.59 17.13
C VAL A 384 9.58 24.58 18.29
N LYS A 385 10.59 23.71 18.36
CA LYS A 385 10.71 22.71 19.42
C LYS A 385 11.35 23.37 20.66
N LYS A 386 10.68 23.28 21.82
CA LYS A 386 11.23 23.82 23.09
C LYS A 386 12.43 23.00 23.54
N GLY A 387 13.49 23.67 24.00
CA GLY A 387 14.71 23.01 24.50
C GLY A 387 15.49 22.25 23.43
N PHE A 388 15.47 22.73 22.18
CA PHE A 388 16.09 22.06 21.04
C PHE A 388 17.09 22.99 20.34
N ASP A 389 18.39 22.77 20.59
CA ASP A 389 19.47 23.59 20.03
C ASP A 389 20.07 22.91 18.79
N PHE A 390 19.40 23.10 17.65
CA PHE A 390 19.88 22.63 16.35
C PHE A 390 20.00 23.80 15.38
N GLN A 391 21.23 24.14 15.03
CA GLN A 391 21.50 25.16 14.02
C GLN A 391 21.14 24.65 12.61
N TRP A 392 20.00 25.13 12.10
CA TRP A 392 19.56 24.99 10.71
C TRP A 392 20.32 25.96 9.79
N PRO A 393 20.52 25.65 8.49
CA PRO A 393 21.18 26.57 7.55
C PRO A 393 20.44 27.90 7.35
N GLN A 394 19.11 27.88 7.49
CA GLN A 394 18.26 29.07 7.53
C GLN A 394 17.41 28.95 8.82
N PRO A 395 17.62 29.79 9.85
CA PRO A 395 16.98 29.60 11.16
C PRO A 395 15.44 29.64 11.16
N ASP A 396 14.83 30.28 10.16
CA ASP A 396 13.38 30.37 9.95
C ASP A 396 12.78 29.15 9.21
N LYS A 397 13.62 28.27 8.65
CA LYS A 397 13.21 27.13 7.81
C LYS A 397 13.84 25.86 8.35
N PRO A 398 13.10 25.03 9.11
CA PRO A 398 13.61 23.77 9.65
C PRO A 398 13.65 22.65 8.58
N MET A 399 14.29 22.94 7.45
CA MET A 399 14.52 21.98 6.38
C MET A 399 15.81 22.27 5.63
N PHE A 400 16.47 21.21 5.14
CA PHE A 400 17.53 21.34 4.14
C PHE A 400 17.70 20.07 3.30
N PHE A 401 18.22 20.26 2.10
CA PHE A 401 18.72 19.19 1.24
C PHE A 401 20.24 19.15 1.38
N TYR A 402 20.76 18.06 1.91
CA TYR A 402 22.18 17.81 2.15
C TYR A 402 22.80 17.03 0.98
N VAL A 403 23.53 17.76 0.15
CA VAL A 403 24.17 17.26 -1.07
C VAL A 403 25.24 16.21 -0.71
N THR A 404 24.95 14.95 -1.01
CA THR A 404 25.86 13.83 -0.78
C THR A 404 26.24 13.18 -2.10
N GLN A 405 27.54 13.23 -2.43
CA GLN A 405 28.11 12.58 -3.62
C GLN A 405 28.77 11.26 -3.21
N GLY A 406 27.94 10.26 -2.91
CA GLY A 406 28.35 8.85 -2.78
C GLY A 406 28.12 8.07 -4.08
N GLN A 407 28.54 6.81 -4.11
CA GLN A 407 28.13 5.84 -5.14
C GLN A 407 27.01 4.94 -4.60
N GLU A 408 26.18 4.39 -5.51
CA GLU A 408 25.18 3.39 -5.14
C GLU A 408 25.75 1.97 -5.32
N GLU A 409 25.53 1.12 -4.33
CA GLU A 409 25.93 -0.29 -4.32
C GLU A 409 24.69 -1.19 -4.39
N ILE A 410 24.83 -2.37 -4.99
CA ILE A 410 23.81 -3.41 -4.92
C ILE A 410 23.96 -4.11 -3.56
N ALA A 411 22.86 -4.20 -2.80
CA ALA A 411 22.84 -4.86 -1.50
C ALA A 411 22.93 -6.40 -1.64
N SER A 412 23.34 -7.10 -0.58
CA SER A 412 23.48 -8.57 -0.52
C SER A 412 22.25 -9.35 -1.02
N SER A 413 21.04 -8.78 -0.90
CA SER A 413 19.78 -9.28 -1.46
C SER A 413 19.69 -9.33 -3.01
N GLY A 414 20.69 -8.83 -3.75
CA GLY A 414 20.77 -8.78 -5.21
C GLY A 414 19.74 -7.90 -5.93
N THR A 415 18.72 -7.42 -5.21
CA THR A 415 17.51 -6.79 -5.77
C THR A 415 17.19 -5.43 -5.12
N SER A 416 18.08 -4.94 -4.25
CA SER A 416 17.97 -3.66 -3.57
C SER A 416 19.30 -2.90 -3.61
N TYR A 417 19.27 -1.62 -3.26
CA TYR A 417 20.43 -0.73 -3.31
C TYR A 417 20.75 -0.17 -1.92
N LEU A 418 22.02 0.19 -1.69
CA LEU A 418 22.49 0.94 -0.53
C LEU A 418 23.48 2.02 -0.97
N ASN A 419 23.75 2.99 -0.09
CA ASN A 419 24.71 4.08 -0.32
C ASN A 419 25.37 4.43 1.02
N ARG A 420 26.63 4.01 1.18
CA ARG A 420 27.37 4.13 2.45
C ARG A 420 27.65 5.58 2.83
N THR A 421 27.89 6.45 1.85
CA THR A 421 28.15 7.87 2.07
C THR A 421 26.89 8.58 2.58
N GLU A 422 25.71 8.26 2.02
CA GLU A 422 24.44 8.72 2.59
C GLU A 422 24.21 8.16 4.00
N ALA A 423 24.45 6.87 4.22
CA ALA A 423 24.21 6.24 5.52
C ALA A 423 25.07 6.85 6.65
N ALA A 424 26.37 7.07 6.38
CA ALA A 424 27.28 7.75 7.30
C ALA A 424 26.92 9.23 7.53
N ASN A 425 26.22 9.88 6.59
CA ASN A 425 25.70 11.23 6.77
C ASN A 425 24.39 11.23 7.57
N VAL A 426 23.54 10.23 7.37
CA VAL A 426 22.28 10.03 8.10
C VAL A 426 22.53 9.70 9.58
N GLU A 427 23.54 8.89 9.94
CA GLU A 427 23.97 8.71 11.34
C GLU A 427 24.36 10.04 11.97
N LYS A 428 25.23 10.82 11.32
CA LYS A 428 25.71 12.09 11.88
C LYS A 428 24.59 13.11 12.08
N ILE A 429 23.59 13.11 11.19
CA ILE A 429 22.38 13.93 11.33
C ILE A 429 21.55 13.45 12.54
N THR A 430 21.26 12.15 12.65
CA THR A 430 20.54 11.57 13.81
C THR A 430 21.26 11.88 15.12
N THR A 431 22.58 11.68 15.17
CA THR A 431 23.44 12.02 16.30
C THR A 431 23.40 13.51 16.64
N LYS A 432 23.39 14.42 15.65
CA LYS A 432 23.25 15.86 15.89
C LYS A 432 21.85 16.22 16.42
N LEU A 433 20.78 15.59 15.92
CA LEU A 433 19.41 15.77 16.42
C LEU A 433 19.26 15.29 17.87
N LEU A 434 19.79 14.11 18.20
CA LEU A 434 19.77 13.56 19.56
C LEU A 434 20.57 14.45 20.54
N LYS A 435 21.77 14.88 20.16
CA LYS A 435 22.59 15.82 20.95
C LYS A 435 21.94 17.20 21.12
N ALA A 436 21.11 17.63 20.16
CA ALA A 436 20.32 18.85 20.23
C ALA A 436 19.07 18.73 21.13
N GLY A 437 18.77 17.55 21.71
CA GLY A 437 17.64 17.35 22.61
C GLY A 437 16.39 16.73 21.98
N ALA A 438 16.45 16.25 20.73
CA ALA A 438 15.41 15.37 20.20
C ALA A 438 15.47 13.98 20.87
N LYS A 439 14.32 13.34 21.07
CA LYS A 439 14.26 11.95 21.53
C LYS A 439 14.25 10.96 20.36
N PRO A 440 14.66 9.69 20.55
CA PRO A 440 14.60 8.67 19.50
C PRO A 440 13.20 8.46 18.90
N ASP A 441 12.17 8.36 19.74
CA ASP A 441 10.76 8.19 19.34
C ASP A 441 10.25 9.30 18.41
N GLN A 442 10.84 10.49 18.53
CA GLN A 442 10.51 11.70 17.78
C GLN A 442 11.20 11.80 16.41
N ILE A 443 12.18 10.92 16.13
CA ILE A 443 12.89 10.85 14.85
C ILE A 443 12.34 9.68 14.01
N GLY A 444 12.23 9.89 12.70
CA GLY A 444 12.01 8.84 11.72
C GLY A 444 12.93 8.98 10.52
N ILE A 445 13.46 7.85 10.04
CA ILE A 445 14.34 7.77 8.89
C ILE A 445 13.60 7.04 7.78
N ILE A 446 13.21 7.79 6.76
CA ILE A 446 12.58 7.26 5.57
C ILE A 446 13.70 6.86 4.61
N THR A 447 13.83 5.57 4.34
CA THR A 447 14.65 5.07 3.24
C THR A 447 13.87 4.07 2.41
N PRO A 448 13.87 4.16 1.08
CA PRO A 448 12.94 3.40 0.25
C PRO A 448 13.50 2.06 -0.26
N TYR A 449 14.82 1.88 -0.19
CA TYR A 449 15.48 0.64 -0.55
C TYR A 449 15.72 -0.19 0.71
N GLU A 450 15.28 -1.43 0.69
CA GLU A 450 15.41 -2.38 1.81
C GLU A 450 16.89 -2.60 2.19
N GLY A 451 17.78 -2.61 1.18
CA GLY A 451 19.23 -2.67 1.38
C GLY A 451 19.75 -1.50 2.22
N GLN A 452 19.35 -0.26 1.91
CA GLN A 452 19.68 0.91 2.72
C GLN A 452 18.99 0.88 4.10
N ARG A 453 17.79 0.29 4.25
CA ARG A 453 17.16 0.13 5.58
C ARG A 453 18.05 -0.72 6.48
N SER A 454 18.27 -1.99 6.12
CA SER A 454 19.08 -2.93 6.92
C SER A 454 20.51 -2.39 7.13
N TYR A 455 21.13 -1.82 6.10
CA TYR A 455 22.46 -1.21 6.23
C TYR A 455 22.48 -0.02 7.23
N LEU A 456 21.44 0.82 7.26
CA LEU A 456 21.33 1.89 8.27
C LEU A 456 21.15 1.34 9.68
N VAL A 457 20.38 0.27 9.89
CA VAL A 457 20.24 -0.38 11.20
C VAL A 457 21.61 -0.86 11.69
N GLN A 458 22.29 -1.65 10.87
CA GLN A 458 23.61 -2.20 11.17
C GLN A 458 24.64 -1.09 11.41
N TYR A 459 24.70 -0.09 10.53
CA TYR A 459 25.68 0.99 10.63
C TYR A 459 25.49 1.83 11.90
N MET A 460 24.26 2.18 12.28
CA MET A 460 24.03 2.93 13.52
C MET A 460 24.30 2.10 14.78
N GLN A 461 24.10 0.78 14.74
CA GLN A 461 24.39 -0.09 15.88
C GLN A 461 25.89 -0.26 16.14
N PHE A 462 26.72 -0.39 15.08
CA PHE A 462 28.16 -0.64 15.19
C PHE A 462 29.04 0.61 15.05
N SER A 463 28.54 1.72 14.51
CA SER A 463 29.31 2.96 14.25
C SER A 463 28.62 4.23 14.75
N GLY A 464 27.51 4.12 15.48
CA GLY A 464 26.84 5.25 16.10
C GLY A 464 27.67 5.92 17.19
N SER A 465 27.69 7.25 17.21
CA SER A 465 28.45 8.06 18.18
C SER A 465 27.87 8.13 19.60
N LEU A 466 26.75 7.45 19.86
CA LEU A 466 25.98 7.45 21.12
C LEU A 466 25.65 6.01 21.54
N HIS A 467 25.05 5.84 22.72
CA HIS A 467 24.66 4.52 23.22
C HIS A 467 23.64 3.81 22.31
N THR A 468 23.95 2.59 21.85
CA THR A 468 23.23 1.85 20.80
C THR A 468 21.70 1.83 20.93
N LYS A 469 21.15 1.69 22.14
CA LYS A 469 19.69 1.73 22.40
C LYS A 469 19.00 2.97 21.84
N LEU A 470 19.68 4.13 21.85
CA LEU A 470 19.13 5.39 21.30
C LEU A 470 18.93 5.32 19.77
N TYR A 471 19.67 4.48 19.04
CA TYR A 471 19.46 4.27 17.61
C TYR A 471 18.49 3.11 17.33
N GLN A 472 18.33 2.15 18.25
CA GLN A 472 17.31 1.11 18.15
C GLN A 472 15.90 1.75 18.23
N GLU A 473 15.68 2.66 19.18
CA GLU A 473 14.42 3.42 19.30
C GLU A 473 14.16 4.40 18.13
N VAL A 474 15.14 4.69 17.27
CA VAL A 474 14.92 5.49 16.05
C VAL A 474 14.32 4.61 14.96
N GLU A 475 13.16 5.01 14.47
CA GLU A 475 12.44 4.26 13.45
C GLU A 475 13.08 4.43 12.05
N ILE A 476 13.49 3.33 11.42
CA ILE A 476 14.04 3.30 10.05
C ILE A 476 13.16 2.41 9.17
N ALA A 477 12.44 3.00 8.20
CA ALA A 477 11.48 2.27 7.38
C ALA A 477 11.21 2.90 6.00
N SER A 478 10.49 2.15 5.16
CA SER A 478 10.05 2.60 3.83
C SER A 478 8.93 3.64 3.88
N VAL A 479 8.81 4.43 2.82
CA VAL A 479 7.74 5.43 2.67
C VAL A 479 6.33 4.84 2.75
N ASP A 480 6.14 3.59 2.31
CA ASP A 480 4.85 2.89 2.43
C ASP A 480 4.47 2.67 3.91
N ALA A 481 5.43 2.23 4.72
CA ALA A 481 5.22 1.96 6.13
C ALA A 481 4.94 3.26 6.92
N PHE A 482 5.49 4.39 6.49
CA PHE A 482 5.28 5.70 7.14
C PHE A 482 3.93 6.37 6.78
N GLN A 483 3.11 5.81 5.88
CA GLN A 483 1.76 6.35 5.63
C GLN A 483 0.88 6.23 6.91
N GLY A 484 -0.10 7.13 7.05
CA GLY A 484 -0.88 7.31 8.29
C GLY A 484 -0.11 7.91 9.48
N ARG A 485 1.21 7.73 9.55
CA ARG A 485 2.05 8.09 10.71
C ARG A 485 2.72 9.46 10.56
N GLU A 486 3.29 9.96 11.65
CA GLU A 486 4.06 11.21 11.74
C GLU A 486 5.16 11.14 12.82
N LYS A 487 6.16 12.02 12.69
CA LYS A 487 7.31 12.18 13.61
C LYS A 487 7.62 13.67 13.75
N ASP A 488 8.41 14.06 14.74
CA ASP A 488 8.85 15.45 14.87
C ASP A 488 9.87 15.80 13.79
N PHE A 489 10.87 14.95 13.62
CA PHE A 489 11.93 15.11 12.63
C PHE A 489 11.96 13.92 11.67
N ILE A 490 12.11 14.21 10.37
CA ILE A 490 12.24 13.19 9.32
C ILE A 490 13.56 13.37 8.59
N ILE A 491 14.30 12.28 8.44
CA ILE A 491 15.47 12.19 7.56
C ILE A 491 15.09 11.31 6.37
N LEU A 492 15.29 11.78 5.14
CA LEU A 492 15.02 11.03 3.90
C LEU A 492 16.35 10.69 3.21
N SER A 493 16.68 9.40 3.07
CA SER A 493 17.81 8.93 2.26
C SER A 493 17.31 8.58 0.85
N CYS A 494 17.90 9.21 -0.18
CA CYS A 494 17.52 9.00 -1.58
C CYS A 494 18.19 7.77 -2.21
N VAL A 495 19.38 7.39 -1.72
CA VAL A 495 20.27 6.29 -2.17
C VAL A 495 20.86 6.47 -3.56
N ARG A 496 20.02 6.84 -4.54
CA ARG A 496 20.37 6.80 -5.97
C ARG A 496 21.31 7.93 -6.37
N ALA A 497 22.40 7.54 -7.04
CA ALA A 497 23.57 8.39 -7.24
C ALA A 497 24.25 8.18 -8.62
N ASN A 498 23.49 7.70 -9.60
CA ASN A 498 23.97 7.18 -10.87
C ASN A 498 23.69 8.10 -12.09
N GLU A 499 24.23 7.70 -13.24
CA GLU A 499 24.14 8.51 -14.46
C GLU A 499 23.05 8.05 -15.45
N HIS A 500 22.85 6.74 -15.62
CA HIS A 500 22.01 6.20 -16.71
C HIS A 500 20.82 5.31 -16.27
N GLN A 501 20.87 4.67 -15.10
CA GLN A 501 19.77 3.83 -14.61
C GLN A 501 18.75 4.69 -13.85
N GLY A 502 17.52 4.80 -14.35
CA GLY A 502 16.49 5.66 -13.74
C GLY A 502 16.29 5.42 -12.23
N ILE A 503 15.90 6.48 -11.51
CA ILE A 503 15.80 6.50 -10.03
C ILE A 503 14.70 5.59 -9.44
N GLY A 504 14.08 4.75 -10.26
CA GLY A 504 13.25 3.62 -9.85
C GLY A 504 11.96 4.08 -9.17
N PHE A 505 11.76 3.63 -7.94
CA PHE A 505 10.55 3.93 -7.18
C PHE A 505 10.43 5.43 -6.79
N LEU A 506 11.53 6.21 -6.80
CA LEU A 506 11.55 7.66 -6.56
C LEU A 506 10.75 8.46 -7.60
N ASN A 507 10.34 7.82 -8.70
CA ASN A 507 9.56 8.42 -9.78
C ASN A 507 8.08 8.67 -9.43
N ASP A 508 7.49 7.98 -8.43
CA ASP A 508 6.07 8.16 -8.10
C ASP A 508 5.86 9.48 -7.30
N PRO A 509 5.13 10.48 -7.84
CA PRO A 509 4.91 11.76 -7.17
C PRO A 509 4.26 11.62 -5.79
N ARG A 510 3.39 10.61 -5.64
CA ARG A 510 2.63 10.36 -4.41
C ARG A 510 3.53 9.86 -3.28
N ARG A 511 4.61 9.15 -3.63
CA ARG A 511 5.65 8.72 -2.68
C ARG A 511 6.44 9.91 -2.15
N LEU A 512 6.84 10.84 -3.02
CA LEU A 512 7.50 12.06 -2.57
C LEU A 512 6.58 12.91 -1.69
N ASN A 513 5.31 13.05 -2.07
CA ASN A 513 4.30 13.75 -1.26
C ASN A 513 4.17 13.15 0.14
N VAL A 514 4.02 11.82 0.26
CA VAL A 514 4.00 11.15 1.58
C VAL A 514 5.29 11.43 2.36
N ALA A 515 6.46 11.20 1.76
CA ALA A 515 7.75 11.36 2.45
C ALA A 515 7.97 12.79 3.00
N LEU A 516 7.69 13.83 2.20
CA LEU A 516 7.84 15.23 2.62
C LEU A 516 6.86 15.65 3.73
N THR A 517 5.75 14.92 3.92
CA THR A 517 4.64 15.32 4.81
C THR A 517 4.50 14.47 6.07
N ARG A 518 5.56 13.74 6.46
CA ARG A 518 5.60 12.96 7.71
C ARG A 518 6.08 13.74 8.93
N ALA A 519 6.86 14.81 8.74
CA ALA A 519 7.42 15.61 9.83
C ALA A 519 6.40 16.58 10.44
N ARG A 520 6.65 16.99 11.69
CA ARG A 520 5.98 18.12 12.35
C ARG A 520 6.89 19.34 12.42
N TYR A 521 8.11 19.16 12.92
CA TYR A 521 9.08 20.22 13.20
C TYR A 521 10.12 20.39 12.10
N GLY A 522 10.69 19.33 11.52
CA GLY A 522 11.70 19.49 10.45
C GLY A 522 11.97 18.31 9.52
N VAL A 523 12.48 18.60 8.32
CA VAL A 523 12.76 17.61 7.25
C VAL A 523 14.18 17.79 6.70
N ILE A 524 14.97 16.72 6.74
CA ILE A 524 16.34 16.70 6.21
C ILE A 524 16.42 15.66 5.09
N ILE A 525 16.76 16.08 3.88
CA ILE A 525 16.88 15.19 2.71
C ILE A 525 18.36 14.96 2.42
N VAL A 526 18.79 13.71 2.34
CA VAL A 526 20.18 13.32 2.04
C VAL A 526 20.17 12.60 0.69
N GLY A 527 20.93 13.11 -0.28
CA GLY A 527 20.95 12.51 -1.62
C GLY A 527 21.88 13.20 -2.62
N ASN A 528 21.96 12.62 -3.83
CA ASN A 528 22.77 13.14 -4.94
C ASN A 528 21.90 13.93 -5.94
N PRO A 529 22.03 15.27 -6.04
CA PRO A 529 21.23 16.08 -6.97
C PRO A 529 21.45 15.76 -8.45
N LYS A 530 22.61 15.22 -8.85
CA LYS A 530 22.91 14.87 -10.26
C LYS A 530 22.02 13.73 -10.78
N ALA A 531 21.69 12.76 -9.92
CA ALA A 531 20.80 11.66 -10.25
C ALA A 531 19.32 12.11 -10.21
N LEU A 532 18.96 12.87 -9.16
CA LEU A 532 17.58 13.27 -8.89
C LEU A 532 17.03 14.33 -9.86
N SER A 533 17.83 15.34 -10.22
CA SER A 533 17.39 16.45 -11.12
C SER A 533 16.99 16.01 -12.54
N LYS A 534 17.26 14.76 -12.92
CA LYS A 534 16.79 14.15 -14.18
C LYS A 534 15.28 13.89 -14.19
N GLN A 535 14.63 13.79 -13.03
CA GLN A 535 13.17 13.74 -12.93
C GLN A 535 12.57 15.13 -12.73
N PRO A 536 11.53 15.53 -13.50
CA PRO A 536 10.97 16.89 -13.43
C PRO A 536 10.56 17.30 -12.01
N LEU A 537 9.87 16.44 -11.27
CA LEU A 537 9.40 16.72 -9.92
C LEU A 537 10.57 16.95 -8.92
N TRP A 538 11.60 16.12 -8.99
CA TRP A 538 12.80 16.28 -8.17
C TRP A 538 13.62 17.52 -8.55
N ASN A 539 13.63 17.91 -9.83
CA ASN A 539 14.23 19.18 -10.25
C ASN A 539 13.49 20.40 -9.66
N HIS A 540 12.15 20.38 -9.60
CA HIS A 540 11.39 21.43 -8.90
C HIS A 540 11.71 21.45 -7.40
N LEU A 541 11.83 20.29 -6.74
CA LEU A 541 12.21 20.23 -5.33
C LEU A 541 13.61 20.81 -5.09
N LEU A 542 14.59 20.43 -5.91
CA LEU A 542 15.98 20.92 -5.81
C LEU A 542 16.07 22.43 -6.12
N SER A 543 15.32 22.92 -7.11
CA SER A 543 15.22 24.35 -7.42
C SER A 543 14.60 25.12 -6.26
N TYR A 544 13.48 24.65 -5.71
CA TYR A 544 12.82 25.26 -4.55
C TYR A 544 13.75 25.28 -3.31
N TYR A 545 14.42 24.18 -2.98
CA TYR A 545 15.38 24.17 -1.86
C TYR A 545 16.57 25.11 -2.11
N LYS A 546 17.00 25.30 -3.36
CA LYS A 546 18.04 26.30 -3.69
C LYS A 546 17.53 27.73 -3.55
N GLU A 547 16.35 28.04 -4.08
CA GLU A 547 15.68 29.35 -3.94
C GLU A 547 15.45 29.72 -2.47
N GLN A 548 15.15 28.73 -1.62
CA GLN A 548 14.99 28.92 -0.18
C GLN A 548 16.31 29.03 0.61
N LYS A 549 17.48 28.93 -0.05
CA LYS A 549 18.83 28.85 0.56
C LYS A 549 19.02 27.64 1.50
N ALA A 550 18.29 26.57 1.20
CA ALA A 550 18.23 25.33 1.97
C ALA A 550 18.88 24.13 1.25
N LEU A 551 19.54 24.34 0.11
CA LEU A 551 20.36 23.34 -0.58
C LEU A 551 21.84 23.52 -0.18
N VAL A 552 22.38 22.57 0.60
CA VAL A 552 23.66 22.75 1.29
C VAL A 552 24.60 21.56 1.19
N GLU A 553 25.89 21.85 1.35
CA GLU A 553 27.02 20.92 1.32
C GLU A 553 28.06 21.29 2.39
N GLY A 554 29.16 20.54 2.47
CA GLY A 554 30.18 20.71 3.52
C GLY A 554 29.85 19.91 4.79
N PRO A 555 30.61 20.05 5.88
CA PRO A 555 30.37 19.30 7.11
C PRO A 555 29.20 19.89 7.93
N LEU A 556 28.50 19.05 8.71
CA LEU A 556 27.28 19.43 9.46
C LEU A 556 27.46 20.52 10.54
N ASN A 557 28.70 20.90 10.86
CA ASN A 557 29.07 21.99 11.77
C ASN A 557 29.44 23.30 11.03
N ASN A 558 29.61 23.27 9.70
CA ASN A 558 29.92 24.43 8.87
C ASN A 558 29.34 24.21 7.46
N LEU A 559 28.00 24.20 7.38
CA LEU A 559 27.26 23.99 6.13
C LEU A 559 27.29 25.25 5.26
N ARG A 560 27.50 25.08 3.96
CA ARG A 560 27.48 26.14 2.95
C ARG A 560 26.43 25.87 1.88
N GLU A 561 25.90 26.93 1.26
CA GLU A 561 25.00 26.79 0.09
C GLU A 561 25.74 26.07 -1.06
N SER A 562 25.09 25.11 -1.72
CA SER A 562 25.71 24.37 -2.83
C SER A 562 25.62 25.15 -4.14
N LEU A 563 26.77 25.32 -4.79
CA LEU A 563 26.89 26.05 -6.05
C LEU A 563 26.31 25.29 -7.25
N MET A 564 25.97 24.00 -7.10
CA MET A 564 25.41 23.15 -8.15
C MET A 564 24.26 23.82 -8.92
N GLN A 565 24.34 23.81 -10.25
CA GLN A 565 23.33 24.37 -11.14
C GLN A 565 22.39 23.28 -11.65
N PHE A 566 21.14 23.65 -11.92
CA PHE A 566 20.11 22.77 -12.50
C PHE A 566 19.51 23.41 -13.76
N SER A 567 18.97 22.59 -14.65
CA SER A 567 18.19 23.09 -15.79
C SER A 567 16.87 23.70 -15.28
N LYS A 568 16.43 24.81 -15.88
CA LYS A 568 15.20 25.51 -15.45
C LYS A 568 14.00 24.52 -15.40
N PRO A 569 13.22 24.50 -14.31
CA PRO A 569 12.08 23.58 -14.18
C PRO A 569 11.06 23.82 -15.30
N ARG A 570 10.74 22.75 -16.06
CA ARG A 570 9.69 22.76 -17.08
C ARG A 570 8.32 22.66 -16.40
N LYS A 571 7.33 23.47 -16.78
CA LYS A 571 5.97 23.43 -16.20
C LYS A 571 5.45 21.99 -16.01
N LEU A 572 5.24 21.59 -14.76
CA LEU A 572 4.55 20.35 -14.42
C LEU A 572 3.08 20.44 -14.85
N VAL A 573 2.69 19.61 -15.81
CA VAL A 573 1.27 19.29 -16.04
C VAL A 573 0.89 18.24 -15.00
N ASN A 574 0.02 18.59 -14.04
CA ASN A 574 -0.40 17.67 -12.99
C ASN A 574 -1.40 16.62 -13.53
N THR A 575 -0.89 15.60 -14.19
CA THR A 575 -1.66 14.44 -14.69
C THR A 575 -2.18 13.53 -13.58
N VAL A 576 -1.74 13.73 -12.33
CA VAL A 576 -2.11 12.90 -11.16
C VAL A 576 -3.40 13.39 -10.50
N ASN A 577 -3.87 14.62 -10.81
CA ASN A 577 -5.11 15.16 -10.28
C ASN A 577 -6.21 15.27 -11.37
N PRO A 578 -6.97 14.19 -11.66
CA PRO A 578 -8.08 14.26 -12.63
C PRO A 578 -9.18 15.25 -12.21
N GLY A 579 -9.30 15.54 -10.91
CA GLY A 579 -10.26 16.51 -10.37
C GLY A 579 -9.91 17.99 -10.62
N ALA A 580 -8.70 18.31 -11.09
CA ALA A 580 -8.19 19.69 -11.21
C ALA A 580 -9.12 20.64 -12.00
N ARG A 581 -9.86 20.11 -12.98
CA ARG A 581 -10.80 20.89 -13.81
C ARG A 581 -12.10 21.30 -13.10
N PHE A 582 -12.38 20.77 -11.90
CA PHE A 582 -13.68 20.90 -11.25
C PHE A 582 -13.67 21.58 -9.87
N MET A 583 -12.50 21.95 -9.33
CA MET A 583 -12.37 22.36 -7.93
C MET A 583 -12.35 23.87 -7.67
N THR A 584 -12.29 24.71 -8.72
CA THR A 584 -12.34 26.18 -8.60
C THR A 584 -13.63 26.67 -7.91
N THR A 585 -14.74 25.94 -8.05
CA THR A 585 -16.04 26.29 -7.45
C THR A 585 -16.10 26.04 -5.93
N ALA A 586 -15.39 25.03 -5.42
CA ALA A 586 -15.57 24.55 -4.05
C ALA A 586 -15.12 25.54 -2.95
N MET A 587 -14.41 26.62 -3.31
CA MET A 587 -14.07 27.72 -2.39
C MET A 587 -15.25 28.69 -2.14
N TYR A 588 -16.26 28.72 -3.02
CA TYR A 588 -17.50 29.48 -2.81
C TYR A 588 -18.45 28.73 -1.87
N ASP A 589 -18.80 27.48 -2.19
CA ASP A 589 -19.75 26.64 -1.43
C ASP A 589 -19.48 26.64 0.08
N ALA A 590 -18.20 26.48 0.46
CA ALA A 590 -17.78 26.38 1.86
C ALA A 590 -17.88 27.70 2.65
N ARG A 591 -18.00 28.86 1.97
CA ARG A 591 -18.24 30.17 2.60
C ARG A 591 -19.74 30.49 2.63
N GLU A 592 -20.47 30.23 1.54
CA GLU A 592 -21.91 30.51 1.45
C GLU A 592 -22.77 29.58 2.32
N ALA A 593 -22.32 28.35 2.60
CA ALA A 593 -23.02 27.39 3.45
C ALA A 593 -22.98 27.71 4.97
N ILE A 594 -22.32 28.80 5.36
CA ILE A 594 -22.16 29.27 6.76
C ILE A 594 -23.03 30.52 7.03
N ILE A 595 -23.55 31.19 6.00
CA ILE A 595 -24.39 32.39 6.14
C ILE A 595 -25.84 31.97 6.46
N PRO A 596 -26.47 32.48 7.54
CA PRO A 596 -27.90 32.26 7.79
C PRO A 596 -28.74 32.85 6.65
N GLY A 597 -29.70 32.08 6.13
CA GLY A 597 -30.51 32.47 4.96
C GLY A 597 -29.86 32.16 3.60
N SER A 598 -28.79 31.36 3.58
CA SER A 598 -28.19 30.76 2.38
C SER A 598 -29.21 30.05 1.48
N VAL A 599 -28.88 29.77 0.22
CA VAL A 599 -29.76 29.04 -0.71
C VAL A 599 -30.18 27.67 -0.14
N TYR A 600 -29.28 27.03 0.64
CA TYR A 600 -29.54 25.77 1.34
C TYR A 600 -30.50 25.86 2.54
N ASP A 601 -30.83 27.07 3.03
CA ASP A 601 -31.75 27.30 4.16
C ASP A 601 -33.22 27.39 3.70
N ARG A 602 -33.47 27.67 2.41
CA ARG A 602 -34.83 27.90 1.87
C ARG A 602 -35.59 26.61 1.57
N SER A 603 -36.01 25.90 2.63
CA SER A 603 -36.88 24.72 2.52
C SER A 603 -38.01 24.67 3.57
N SER A 604 -38.73 25.77 3.76
CA SER A 604 -39.95 25.81 4.60
C SER A 604 -41.03 26.76 4.07
N GLN A 605 -42.20 26.18 3.71
CA GLN A 605 -43.52 26.80 3.45
C GLN A 605 -43.64 27.83 2.28
N GLY A 606 -44.83 27.93 1.65
CA GLY A 606 -45.15 29.15 0.88
C GLY A 606 -46.32 29.19 -0.11
N ARG A 607 -46.43 28.24 -1.06
CA ARG A 607 -47.27 28.32 -2.29
C ARG A 607 -46.87 29.45 -3.29
N PRO A 608 -47.34 29.42 -4.56
CA PRO A 608 -46.81 30.27 -5.64
C PRO A 608 -47.67 31.51 -5.94
N SER A 609 -47.02 32.56 -6.44
CA SER A 609 -47.64 33.72 -7.12
C SER A 609 -46.77 34.16 -8.29
N ASN A 610 -47.38 34.42 -9.45
CA ASN A 610 -46.66 34.93 -10.64
C ASN A 610 -46.36 36.43 -10.51
N MET A 611 -45.13 36.84 -10.80
CA MET A 611 -44.83 38.15 -11.39
C MET A 611 -43.72 38.01 -12.44
N TYR A 612 -43.79 38.85 -13.47
CA TYR A 612 -42.93 38.86 -14.66
C TYR A 612 -42.07 40.14 -14.67
N PHE A 613 -40.86 40.04 -15.25
CA PHE A 613 -39.95 41.17 -15.56
C PHE A 613 -39.45 41.98 -14.33
N GLN A 614 -38.41 42.81 -14.40
CA GLN A 614 -37.51 43.17 -15.51
C GLN A 614 -36.09 43.43 -14.98
N THR A 615 -35.04 43.09 -15.75
CA THR A 615 -33.66 43.52 -15.45
C THR A 615 -33.38 44.87 -16.11
N HIS A 616 -32.96 45.86 -15.33
CA HIS A 616 -32.46 47.15 -15.83
C HIS A 616 -30.95 47.29 -15.58
N ASP A 617 -30.17 47.27 -16.66
CA ASP A 617 -28.84 47.86 -16.70
C ASP A 617 -28.91 49.30 -17.25
N GLN A 618 -28.00 50.17 -16.82
CA GLN A 618 -27.91 51.56 -17.29
C GLN A 618 -26.94 51.72 -18.47
N ILE A 619 -27.17 52.75 -19.30
CA ILE A 619 -26.45 53.01 -20.56
C ILE A 619 -25.75 54.37 -20.52
N GLY A 620 -24.53 54.43 -21.08
CA GLY A 620 -23.83 55.67 -21.45
C GLY A 620 -22.30 55.52 -21.36
N MET A 621 -21.46 56.04 -22.27
CA MET A 621 -21.67 56.82 -23.51
C MET A 621 -20.53 56.51 -24.52
N ILE A 622 -20.65 56.93 -25.79
CA ILE A 622 -19.75 56.53 -26.90
C ILE A 622 -18.94 57.71 -27.47
N SER A 623 -17.62 57.52 -27.67
CA SER A 623 -16.74 58.19 -28.66
C SER A 623 -15.29 57.66 -28.56
N ALA A 624 -14.39 57.76 -29.55
CA ALA A 624 -14.49 57.84 -31.02
C ALA A 624 -13.07 57.70 -31.65
N GLY A 625 -12.96 57.32 -32.93
CA GLY A 625 -11.74 57.48 -33.77
C GLY A 625 -10.90 56.22 -34.08
N PRO A 626 -10.23 56.08 -35.26
CA PRO A 626 -9.63 54.80 -35.70
C PRO A 626 -8.10 54.82 -35.98
N SER A 627 -7.43 53.65 -35.94
CA SER A 627 -6.11 53.42 -36.59
C SER A 627 -5.70 51.94 -36.80
N HIS A 628 -5.40 51.63 -38.07
CA HIS A 628 -4.58 50.56 -38.69
C HIS A 628 -4.10 49.26 -38.00
N VAL A 629 -4.53 48.13 -38.60
CA VAL A 629 -3.73 47.05 -39.24
C VAL A 629 -2.50 46.43 -38.53
N ALA A 630 -2.64 45.14 -38.16
CA ALA A 630 -1.66 44.06 -38.37
C ALA A 630 -2.40 42.69 -38.34
N ALA A 631 -1.84 41.59 -38.87
CA ALA A 631 -2.62 40.36 -39.14
C ALA A 631 -1.85 39.02 -38.91
N MET A 632 -2.63 37.92 -38.84
CA MET A 632 -2.21 36.49 -38.89
C MET A 632 -1.40 35.95 -37.69
N ASN A 633 -1.41 34.65 -37.34
CA ASN A 633 -2.27 33.50 -37.72
C ASN A 633 -2.19 32.42 -36.63
N ILE A 634 -3.24 31.59 -36.47
CA ILE A 634 -3.17 30.30 -35.75
C ILE A 634 -3.92 29.23 -36.57
N PRO A 635 -3.32 28.08 -36.91
CA PRO A 635 -3.94 27.06 -37.77
C PRO A 635 -4.85 26.08 -37.02
N ILE A 636 -5.86 25.55 -37.73
CA ILE A 636 -6.75 24.46 -37.27
C ILE A 636 -6.38 23.17 -38.03
N PRO A 637 -6.04 22.06 -37.36
CA PRO A 637 -5.91 20.76 -37.99
C PRO A 637 -7.25 20.00 -37.99
N PHE A 638 -7.82 19.77 -39.18
CA PHE A 638 -8.88 18.77 -39.37
C PHE A 638 -8.27 17.36 -39.38
N ASN A 639 -8.92 16.40 -38.71
CA ASN A 639 -9.30 15.14 -39.35
C ASN A 639 -10.29 14.32 -38.48
N LEU A 640 -11.22 13.67 -39.16
CA LEU A 640 -12.27 12.82 -38.59
C LEU A 640 -12.08 11.38 -39.07
N VAL A 641 -12.39 10.39 -38.23
CA VAL A 641 -12.61 9.01 -38.65
C VAL A 641 -13.85 8.48 -37.92
N MET A 642 -14.86 8.05 -38.68
CA MET A 642 -16.03 7.31 -38.20
C MET A 642 -15.98 5.85 -38.69
N PRO A 643 -16.65 4.91 -38.01
CA PRO A 643 -16.67 3.50 -38.41
C PRO A 643 -17.54 3.25 -39.65
N PRO A 644 -17.27 2.18 -40.43
CA PRO A 644 -18.02 1.85 -41.63
C PRO A 644 -19.35 1.14 -41.34
N MET A 645 -20.38 1.48 -42.12
CA MET A 645 -21.65 0.75 -42.24
C MET A 645 -21.67 -0.07 -43.55
N PRO A 646 -22.42 -1.19 -43.62
CA PRO A 646 -22.50 -2.03 -44.82
C PRO A 646 -23.38 -1.40 -45.93
N PRO A 647 -23.12 -1.73 -47.22
CA PRO A 647 -23.87 -1.17 -48.35
C PRO A 647 -25.23 -1.86 -48.58
N PRO A 648 -26.22 -1.18 -49.20
CA PRO A 648 -27.51 -1.79 -49.58
C PRO A 648 -27.44 -2.52 -50.92
N GLY A 649 -28.30 -3.53 -51.11
CA GLY A 649 -28.52 -4.20 -52.40
C GLY A 649 -29.78 -3.70 -53.14
N TYR A 650 -29.88 -3.96 -54.44
CA TYR A 650 -31.08 -3.71 -55.25
C TYR A 650 -31.37 -4.84 -56.26
N PHE A 651 -32.65 -4.95 -56.62
CA PHE A 651 -33.36 -6.04 -57.32
C PHE A 651 -32.76 -6.64 -58.61
N GLY A 652 -33.08 -7.93 -58.89
CA GLY A 652 -32.72 -8.62 -60.14
C GLY A 652 -33.31 -10.04 -60.38
N GLN A 653 -34.65 -10.17 -60.39
CA GLN A 653 -35.49 -11.25 -61.00
C GLN A 653 -35.13 -12.77 -60.98
N ALA A 654 -36.14 -13.54 -60.50
CA ALA A 654 -36.73 -14.76 -61.11
C ALA A 654 -36.22 -16.20 -60.82
N ASN A 655 -37.21 -17.10 -60.75
CA ASN A 655 -37.22 -18.58 -60.84
C ASN A 655 -36.55 -19.45 -59.75
N GLY A 656 -37.36 -20.33 -59.15
CA GLY A 656 -36.98 -21.67 -58.68
C GLY A 656 -37.79 -22.73 -59.46
N PRO A 657 -38.06 -23.96 -58.95
CA PRO A 657 -37.58 -24.58 -57.71
C PRO A 657 -37.07 -26.04 -57.93
N ALA A 658 -37.06 -26.85 -56.85
CA ALA A 658 -37.16 -28.32 -56.80
C ALA A 658 -35.90 -29.23 -56.85
N ALA A 659 -35.79 -30.06 -55.81
CA ALA A 659 -35.53 -31.51 -55.75
C ALA A 659 -34.53 -32.24 -56.69
N GLY A 660 -33.82 -33.24 -56.14
CA GLY A 660 -33.43 -34.42 -56.94
C GLY A 660 -32.27 -35.28 -56.44
N ARG A 661 -32.56 -36.54 -56.08
CA ARG A 661 -31.58 -37.64 -55.89
C ARG A 661 -30.72 -37.90 -57.15
N GLY A 662 -29.48 -38.38 -57.01
CA GLY A 662 -28.78 -39.06 -58.12
C GLY A 662 -27.32 -39.47 -57.90
N THR A 663 -27.05 -40.77 -57.81
CA THR A 663 -25.72 -41.42 -57.96
C THR A 663 -25.82 -42.46 -59.10
N PRO A 664 -24.79 -43.27 -59.44
CA PRO A 664 -23.33 -43.06 -59.58
C PRO A 664 -22.79 -43.53 -60.97
N LYS A 665 -21.48 -43.32 -61.28
CA LYS A 665 -20.55 -44.11 -62.17
C LYS A 665 -19.30 -43.26 -62.55
N SER A 666 -18.19 -43.77 -63.10
CA SER A 666 -17.38 -44.99 -62.83
C SER A 666 -16.09 -45.01 -63.71
N LYS A 667 -14.93 -45.46 -63.19
CA LYS A 667 -13.62 -45.67 -63.91
C LYS A 667 -12.96 -44.35 -64.40
N THR A 668 -11.67 -44.23 -64.75
CA THR A 668 -10.51 -45.14 -65.02
C THR A 668 -9.26 -44.71 -64.19
N GLY A 669 -8.07 -45.35 -64.17
CA GLY A 669 -7.47 -46.51 -64.88
C GLY A 669 -6.14 -47.01 -64.22
N ARG A 670 -5.43 -47.96 -64.85
CA ARG A 670 -4.13 -48.58 -64.40
C ARG A 670 -2.91 -47.68 -64.73
N GLY A 671 -1.66 -47.85 -64.23
CA GLY A 671 -0.95 -48.85 -63.39
C GLY A 671 0.52 -49.03 -63.92
N GLY A 672 1.57 -49.53 -63.25
CA GLY A 672 1.82 -50.21 -61.95
C GLY A 672 3.26 -49.90 -61.44
N ARG A 673 4.23 -50.81 -61.17
CA ARG A 673 4.28 -52.31 -61.14
C ARG A 673 5.61 -52.83 -60.50
N GLN A 674 5.55 -53.48 -59.31
CA GLN A 674 6.49 -54.56 -58.83
C GLN A 674 7.98 -54.16 -58.51
N LYS A 675 8.84 -54.89 -57.76
CA LYS A 675 8.76 -56.12 -56.90
C LYS A 675 10.03 -56.28 -56.00
N ASN A 676 9.86 -56.79 -54.76
CA ASN A 676 10.70 -57.79 -54.04
C ASN A 676 12.24 -57.56 -53.84
N ARG A 677 13.05 -58.37 -53.10
CA ARG A 677 12.89 -59.67 -52.38
C ARG A 677 13.87 -59.82 -51.17
N PHE A 678 13.35 -60.25 -50.01
CA PHE A 678 13.88 -61.27 -49.04
C PHE A 678 15.27 -61.16 -48.35
N GLY A 679 15.32 -61.55 -47.06
CA GLY A 679 16.54 -61.93 -46.31
C GLY A 679 16.29 -62.33 -44.83
N LEU A 680 16.50 -63.59 -44.46
CA LEU A 680 16.45 -64.24 -43.13
C LEU A 680 17.59 -65.31 -43.09
N PRO A 681 17.93 -66.07 -42.00
CA PRO A 681 17.32 -66.20 -40.65
C PRO A 681 18.30 -66.31 -39.42
N GLY A 682 17.75 -66.19 -38.19
CA GLY A 682 18.09 -67.06 -37.03
C GLY A 682 19.43 -66.86 -36.26
N PRO A 683 19.76 -67.76 -35.29
CA PRO A 683 19.11 -67.80 -33.97
C PRO A 683 20.02 -68.11 -32.74
N SER A 684 19.49 -67.94 -31.51
CA SER A 684 19.99 -68.52 -30.22
C SER A 684 21.36 -67.97 -29.69
N GLN A 685 21.83 -68.16 -28.43
CA GLN A 685 21.30 -68.79 -27.19
C GLN A 685 21.98 -68.18 -25.91
N THR A 686 21.71 -68.75 -24.73
CA THR A 686 22.30 -68.59 -23.35
C THR A 686 23.84 -68.35 -23.26
N THR A 687 24.45 -67.79 -22.19
CA THR A 687 24.43 -68.20 -20.75
C THR A 687 24.88 -67.13 -19.70
N LEU A 688 24.62 -67.42 -18.41
CA LEU A 688 25.22 -66.91 -17.14
C LEU A 688 26.65 -67.50 -16.87
N PRO A 689 27.33 -67.37 -15.68
CA PRO A 689 27.24 -66.45 -14.50
C PRO A 689 28.62 -65.88 -13.97
N ASN A 690 28.61 -65.21 -12.80
CA ASN A 690 29.64 -65.21 -11.71
C ASN A 690 31.02 -64.50 -11.90
N SER A 691 31.77 -64.07 -10.86
CA SER A 691 31.51 -63.82 -9.41
C SER A 691 32.73 -63.17 -8.68
N GLN A 692 32.56 -62.71 -7.43
CA GLN A 692 33.61 -62.37 -6.40
C GLN A 692 34.47 -61.10 -6.70
N ALA A 693 35.11 -60.37 -5.77
CA ALA A 693 35.14 -60.24 -4.27
C ALA A 693 36.05 -59.02 -3.91
N SER A 694 36.19 -58.41 -2.71
CA SER A 694 35.42 -58.25 -1.45
C SER A 694 36.17 -57.21 -0.55
N GLN A 695 35.75 -57.00 0.72
CA GLN A 695 36.37 -56.18 1.81
C GLN A 695 36.13 -54.64 1.72
N ASP A 696 35.71 -53.88 2.76
CA ASP A 696 35.92 -53.81 4.23
C ASP A 696 37.13 -52.90 4.63
N VAL A 697 37.14 -52.03 5.67
CA VAL A 697 36.10 -51.62 6.67
C VAL A 697 36.38 -50.22 7.30
N ALA A 698 35.31 -49.54 7.75
CA ALA A 698 35.10 -48.47 8.76
C ALA A 698 36.15 -47.39 9.25
N SER A 699 35.62 -46.15 9.39
CA SER A 699 35.64 -45.21 10.56
C SER A 699 36.90 -44.43 11.05
N GLN A 700 36.80 -43.07 11.00
CA GLN A 700 36.82 -42.05 12.11
C GLN A 700 37.92 -42.06 13.22
N PRO A 701 38.10 -40.99 14.05
CA PRO A 701 37.85 -39.53 13.92
C PRO A 701 39.12 -38.68 14.25
N PHE A 702 39.00 -37.36 14.46
CA PHE A 702 39.95 -36.59 15.30
C PHE A 702 39.31 -35.33 15.97
N SER A 703 39.85 -34.91 17.12
CA SER A 703 39.21 -33.95 18.05
C SER A 703 40.20 -33.03 18.80
N GLN A 704 39.74 -31.81 19.11
CA GLN A 704 40.11 -30.89 20.23
C GLN A 704 41.59 -30.47 20.51
N GLY A 705 41.75 -29.22 20.98
CA GLY A 705 43.00 -28.64 21.54
C GLY A 705 42.82 -27.15 21.86
N ALA A 706 43.51 -26.60 22.88
CA ALA A 706 43.22 -25.25 23.41
C ALA A 706 44.44 -24.49 24.00
N LEU A 707 44.22 -23.18 24.26
CA LEU A 707 44.99 -22.25 25.13
C LEU A 707 46.42 -21.84 24.71
N THR A 708 46.69 -20.52 24.70
CA THR A 708 47.65 -19.82 25.62
C THR A 708 47.71 -18.29 25.36
N GLN A 709 48.40 -17.54 26.23
CA GLN A 709 48.57 -16.08 26.17
C GLN A 709 49.89 -15.65 25.50
N GLY A 710 49.97 -14.40 25.01
CA GLY A 710 51.21 -13.77 24.55
C GLY A 710 51.10 -12.23 24.51
N TYR A 711 52.16 -11.53 24.93
CA TYR A 711 52.25 -10.06 25.05
C TYR A 711 53.35 -9.50 24.12
N VAL A 712 53.54 -8.17 24.12
CA VAL A 712 54.78 -7.42 23.75
C VAL A 712 54.93 -6.88 22.29
N SER A 713 54.58 -5.59 22.17
CA SER A 713 55.37 -4.49 21.53
C SER A 713 55.34 -4.17 20.02
N MET A 714 55.78 -2.93 19.75
CA MET A 714 55.73 -2.15 18.52
C MET A 714 56.95 -2.36 17.60
N SER A 715 56.82 -1.97 16.33
CA SER A 715 57.72 -0.97 15.72
C SER A 715 57.16 -0.32 14.44
N GLN A 716 57.41 0.99 14.27
CA GLN A 716 57.41 1.75 13.00
C GLN A 716 58.87 1.83 12.46
N PRO A 717 59.23 2.44 11.30
CA PRO A 717 58.45 3.11 10.21
C PRO A 717 58.67 2.35 8.87
N SER A 718 58.91 2.85 7.63
CA SER A 718 59.07 4.20 7.01
C SER A 718 58.85 4.21 5.47
N GLN A 719 58.03 5.17 5.01
CA GLN A 719 58.19 6.09 3.86
C GLN A 719 59.00 5.75 2.57
N MET A 720 58.41 6.21 1.43
CA MET A 720 59.01 6.55 0.11
C MET A 720 59.58 5.38 -0.72
N SER A 721 59.35 5.28 -2.04
CA SER A 721 59.46 6.33 -3.07
C SER A 721 58.59 6.12 -4.35
N GLN A 722 58.69 7.07 -5.28
CA GLN A 722 58.20 7.10 -6.68
C GLN A 722 59.41 7.46 -7.59
N PRO A 723 59.33 7.60 -8.95
CA PRO A 723 58.22 7.39 -9.89
C PRO A 723 58.57 6.48 -11.10
N GLY A 724 57.68 6.39 -12.11
CA GLY A 724 57.99 5.84 -13.44
C GLY A 724 56.85 6.07 -14.45
N LEU A 725 57.16 6.66 -15.62
CA LEU A 725 56.21 6.98 -16.69
C LEU A 725 56.61 6.31 -18.01
N SER A 726 55.65 5.70 -18.72
CA SER A 726 55.74 5.51 -20.17
C SER A 726 54.37 5.31 -20.86
N GLN A 727 54.21 6.05 -21.95
CA GLN A 727 53.24 5.97 -23.04
C GLN A 727 53.89 6.72 -24.23
N PRO A 728 53.38 6.63 -25.49
CA PRO A 728 52.29 5.81 -26.01
C PRO A 728 52.76 4.90 -27.16
N GLU A 729 51.84 4.22 -27.86
CA GLU A 729 51.61 4.49 -29.30
C GLU A 729 50.27 3.91 -29.79
N LEU A 730 49.89 4.26 -31.02
CA LEU A 730 48.60 3.96 -31.64
C LEU A 730 48.80 3.24 -32.97
N SER A 731 47.96 2.23 -33.24
CA SER A 731 47.60 1.86 -34.60
C SER A 731 46.11 1.54 -34.67
N GLN A 732 45.42 2.16 -35.62
CA GLN A 732 44.11 1.72 -36.09
C GLN A 732 44.34 0.89 -37.34
N ASP A 733 43.59 -0.19 -37.53
CA ASP A 733 42.91 -0.34 -38.81
C ASP A 733 41.60 -1.15 -38.67
N SER A 734 40.77 -1.10 -39.71
CA SER A 734 39.34 -1.37 -39.60
C SER A 734 38.91 -2.69 -40.25
N TYR A 735 38.00 -3.43 -39.61
CA TYR A 735 37.15 -4.40 -40.29
C TYR A 735 35.71 -4.40 -39.73
N LEU A 736 34.74 -4.51 -40.64
CA LEU A 736 33.31 -4.66 -40.33
C LEU A 736 32.95 -6.15 -40.33
N GLY A 737 32.09 -6.56 -39.40
CA GLY A 737 31.51 -7.91 -39.35
C GLY A 737 30.42 -8.02 -38.27
N ASP A 738 29.30 -8.66 -38.61
CA ASP A 738 28.22 -8.95 -37.66
C ASP A 738 28.63 -10.02 -36.66
N GLU A 739 28.49 -9.75 -35.36
CA GLU A 739 28.11 -10.78 -34.37
C GLU A 739 27.61 -10.15 -33.05
N PHE A 740 26.32 -10.31 -32.74
CA PHE A 740 25.79 -10.63 -31.40
C PHE A 740 24.25 -10.78 -31.41
N LYS A 741 23.78 -11.86 -32.03
CA LYS A 741 22.42 -12.40 -31.84
C LYS A 741 22.51 -13.81 -31.23
N SER A 742 22.49 -13.91 -29.91
CA SER A 742 21.85 -15.01 -29.16
C SER A 742 22.17 -14.97 -27.66
N GLN A 743 21.11 -15.12 -26.86
CA GLN A 743 21.00 -15.70 -25.50
C GLN A 743 19.85 -15.07 -24.70
N ILE A 744 18.76 -14.75 -25.40
CA ILE A 744 17.41 -14.74 -24.84
C ILE A 744 16.67 -15.79 -25.68
N ASP A 745 16.40 -16.96 -25.08
CA ASP A 745 15.47 -18.05 -25.50
C ASP A 745 16.02 -19.48 -25.25
N VAL A 746 16.26 -19.85 -23.98
CA VAL A 746 16.21 -21.26 -23.52
C VAL A 746 15.66 -21.32 -22.09
N ALA A 747 14.32 -21.37 -21.94
CA ALA A 747 13.65 -21.72 -20.65
C ALA A 747 12.14 -22.04 -20.76
N LEU A 748 11.55 -22.26 -21.94
CA LEU A 748 10.11 -22.52 -22.11
C LEU A 748 9.80 -23.56 -23.20
N SER A 749 10.00 -24.85 -22.90
CA SER A 749 9.43 -25.96 -23.68
C SER A 749 9.52 -27.32 -22.98
N GLN A 750 8.54 -27.64 -22.14
CA GLN A 750 8.15 -29.03 -21.87
C GLN A 750 6.62 -29.11 -21.72
N ASP A 751 5.92 -29.27 -22.85
CA ASP A 751 4.61 -29.91 -22.83
C ASP A 751 4.76 -31.36 -22.37
N SER A 752 3.79 -31.87 -21.63
CA SER A 752 3.76 -33.27 -21.20
C SER A 752 2.37 -33.84 -21.43
N THR A 753 2.21 -34.47 -22.60
CA THR A 753 1.02 -35.24 -22.95
C THR A 753 0.89 -36.44 -22.01
N TYR A 754 -0.23 -36.54 -21.30
CA TYR A 754 -0.56 -37.77 -20.56
C TYR A 754 -2.01 -38.18 -20.81
N GLN A 755 -2.18 -39.32 -21.48
CA GLN A 755 -3.47 -40.02 -21.56
C GLN A 755 -3.54 -40.98 -20.36
N GLY A 756 -4.64 -40.93 -19.60
CA GLY A 756 -4.83 -41.69 -18.36
C GLY A 756 -6.29 -42.04 -18.16
N GLU A 757 -6.58 -43.32 -18.32
CA GLU A 757 -7.88 -43.98 -18.43
C GLU A 757 -8.98 -43.58 -17.42
N ARG A 758 -10.24 -43.59 -17.89
CA ARG A 758 -11.43 -43.58 -17.03
C ARG A 758 -11.79 -45.01 -16.61
N ALA A 759 -11.48 -45.39 -15.39
CA ALA A 759 -12.06 -46.59 -14.77
C ALA A 759 -13.44 -46.27 -14.15
N TYR A 760 -14.51 -46.87 -14.69
CA TYR A 760 -15.81 -46.90 -14.01
C TYR A 760 -15.83 -48.02 -12.96
N GLN A 761 -16.30 -47.72 -11.75
CA GLN A 761 -16.81 -48.75 -10.83
C GLN A 761 -18.23 -48.41 -10.40
N HIS A 762 -19.19 -49.25 -10.82
CA HIS A 762 -20.52 -49.28 -10.23
C HIS A 762 -20.49 -50.14 -8.96
N GLY A 763 -20.82 -49.55 -7.82
CA GLY A 763 -21.35 -50.24 -6.65
C GLY A 763 -22.80 -49.83 -6.48
N GLY A 764 -23.74 -50.78 -6.54
CA GLY A 764 -25.17 -50.47 -6.61
C GLY A 764 -25.86 -50.32 -5.26
N VAL A 765 -26.93 -49.51 -5.23
CA VAL A 765 -27.99 -49.59 -4.21
C VAL A 765 -29.32 -49.65 -4.95
N THR A 766 -30.02 -50.78 -4.82
CA THR A 766 -31.38 -51.00 -5.33
C THR A 766 -32.39 -50.66 -4.23
N GLY A 767 -33.47 -49.92 -4.56
CA GLY A 767 -34.37 -49.37 -3.54
C GLY A 767 -35.68 -48.78 -4.09
N LEU A 768 -36.40 -49.59 -4.89
CA LEU A 768 -37.79 -49.47 -5.36
C LEU A 768 -38.59 -48.18 -5.05
N SER A 769 -39.11 -47.56 -6.12
CA SER A 769 -40.29 -46.68 -6.10
C SER A 769 -41.58 -47.50 -6.01
N GLN A 770 -42.63 -46.95 -5.39
CA GLN A 770 -43.99 -47.05 -5.93
C GLN A 770 -44.93 -45.97 -5.37
N TYR A 771 -45.79 -45.46 -6.27
CA TYR A 771 -46.83 -44.41 -6.11
C TYR A 771 -46.34 -42.98 -5.89
#